data_AF-A0A1D6L6W2-F1
#
_entry.id   AF-A0A1D6L6W2-F1
#
_cell.length_a   1.000
_cell.length_b   1.000
_cell.length_c   1.000
_cell.angle_alpha   90.00
_cell.angle_beta   90.00
_cell.angle_gamma   90.00
#
_symmetry.space_group_name_H-M   'P 1'
#
loop_
_entity.id
_entity.type
_entity.pdbx_description
1 polymer ?
#
loop_
_entity_poly.entity_id
_entity_poly.type
_entity_poly.pdbx_seq_one_letter_code
_entity_poly.pdbx_strand_id
1 'polypeptide(L)'
;MDPLRSYLGRILLEEITPVVMVLSTPLAEAACRKNGLSFVDMLSPFSLFKKIDVPVRTASEVPYRLQMFKIRMVYASDVRKEDCEVADEKIKPVVSEANEKALPDLLSDPPQAEDVLGKPEAELCPLWIKKFNRELMRTLSFSEHETFDHPVACLLVVSSMDKEPVNKFVDLFNTNQLPSLLNEGIMDPQILKHYLVLHDQQEGPQDIAVNVLAEMRSTLGLNDCKLLCINSSTEAGGSNADNSWLPYKALVLNNHDGSCILSVDDLNEIKDFMQDFVSNHIIPYMEQKIRVLNQQVATTRKGFRNQIKNLWWRKRDDVPEAPNGPMYTFTSIESQIRVLGDFAFMLRDYELALSNYRLLATDYKLDKAWKRFAGVQEMSGLCYFILDQSRKDAEYCMENAFSTYLRIGSSGQRNATRCGLWWAEMLKTRGQYREASNVYFRVSNEEPSLHSAVLLEQAACCYLLCNPPMLRKYGFHLILAGNSYFVSDQKQHAVRVYRNALFVYKQNPWSYINNHVHFNIGRWYGVLGILDVAIKHLLEVIACSHQSLTTQNMFLNDFFHYVQSMGKKFDVYKLQLPVFNMSSLKVLHEDHRTYASHADVGVSESTWQELEEELIPSSSIVKTNWLDTQPMRKYKDSCICVAGGNLF
;
A
#
# COMPACT_ATOMS: atom_id res chain seq x y z
N MET A 1 16.31 17.17 -6.11
CA MET A 1 15.18 17.41 -5.18
C MET A 1 15.59 16.78 -3.86
N ASP A 2 15.48 17.48 -2.73
CA ASP A 2 15.69 16.86 -1.41
C ASP A 2 14.67 15.72 -1.21
N PRO A 3 15.10 14.45 -1.11
CA PRO A 3 14.20 13.31 -0.98
C PRO A 3 13.24 13.43 0.22
N LEU A 4 13.64 14.10 1.30
CA LEU A 4 12.78 14.31 2.47
C LEU A 4 11.64 15.31 2.21
N ARG A 5 11.79 16.19 1.21
CA ARG A 5 10.73 17.15 0.81
C ARG A 5 9.75 16.56 -0.21
N SER A 6 10.08 15.41 -0.79
CA SER A 6 9.23 14.67 -1.72
C SER A 6 7.95 14.15 -1.05
N TYR A 7 6.99 13.71 -1.85
CA TYR A 7 5.77 13.07 -1.35
C TYR A 7 6.09 11.82 -0.52
N LEU A 8 6.96 10.94 -1.01
CA LEU A 8 7.41 9.75 -0.28
C LEU A 8 8.10 10.14 1.04
N GLY A 9 8.99 11.12 1.02
CA GLY A 9 9.67 11.60 2.23
C GLY A 9 8.69 12.03 3.32
N ARG A 10 7.62 12.75 2.96
CA ARG A 10 6.56 13.14 3.90
C ARG A 10 5.78 11.95 4.44
N ILE A 11 5.39 11.01 3.58
CA ILE A 11 4.70 9.79 4.01
C ILE A 11 5.54 9.00 5.01
N LEU A 12 6.84 8.81 4.72
CA LEU A 12 7.74 8.07 5.62
C LEU A 12 7.83 8.73 7.00
N LEU A 13 7.85 10.06 7.05
CA LEU A 13 7.85 10.81 8.31
C LEU A 13 6.51 10.76 9.06
N GLU A 14 5.41 10.49 8.36
CA GLU A 14 4.06 10.44 8.94
C GLU A 14 3.62 9.01 9.33
N GLU A 15 4.12 7.98 8.65
CA GLU A 15 3.74 6.59 8.85
C GLU A 15 4.77 5.79 9.67
N ILE A 16 6.07 6.02 9.48
CA ILE A 16 7.14 5.34 10.23
C ILE A 16 7.48 6.15 11.47
N THR A 17 6.61 6.02 12.47
CA THR A 17 6.65 6.82 13.71
C THR A 17 6.60 5.93 14.95
N PRO A 18 7.24 6.34 16.06
CA PRO A 18 7.21 5.57 17.29
C PRO A 18 5.79 5.34 17.82
N VAL A 19 5.57 4.15 18.36
CA VAL A 19 4.32 3.76 19.01
C VAL A 19 4.42 3.94 20.52
N VAL A 20 3.39 4.56 21.10
CA VAL A 20 3.15 4.62 22.54
C VAL A 20 1.96 3.73 22.85
N MET A 21 2.19 2.70 23.65
CA MET A 21 1.12 1.85 24.16
C MET A 21 0.40 2.56 25.30
N VAL A 22 -0.93 2.49 25.34
CA VAL A 22 -1.74 3.08 26.40
C VAL A 22 -2.44 1.99 27.20
N LEU A 23 -2.31 2.09 28.52
CA LEU A 23 -3.02 1.27 29.50
C LEU A 23 -3.77 2.22 30.44
N SER A 24 -5.10 2.13 30.47
CA SER A 24 -5.95 3.03 31.25
C SER A 24 -6.89 2.26 32.17
N THR A 25 -7.19 2.84 33.34
CA THR A 25 -8.24 2.30 34.21
C THR A 25 -9.63 2.59 33.61
N PRO A 26 -10.65 1.75 33.91
CA PRO A 26 -12.02 2.01 33.46
C PRO A 26 -12.57 3.37 33.89
N LEU A 27 -12.15 3.88 35.06
CA LEU A 27 -12.55 5.21 35.54
C LEU A 27 -11.90 6.34 34.75
N ALA A 28 -10.62 6.21 34.36
CA ALA A 28 -9.97 7.19 33.50
C ALA A 28 -10.64 7.26 32.12
N GLU A 29 -10.97 6.11 31.52
CA GLU A 29 -11.74 6.06 30.27
C GLU A 29 -13.13 6.65 30.43
N ALA A 30 -13.82 6.36 31.54
CA ALA A 30 -15.15 6.91 31.80
C ALA A 30 -15.13 8.44 31.90
N ALA A 31 -14.10 9.03 32.50
CA ALA A 31 -13.91 10.48 32.56
C ALA A 31 -13.76 11.09 31.15
N CYS A 32 -12.93 10.51 30.28
CA CYS A 32 -12.82 10.97 28.89
C CYS A 32 -14.13 10.82 28.10
N ARG A 33 -14.85 9.70 28.29
CA ARG A 33 -16.10 9.42 27.57
C ARG A 33 -17.22 10.41 27.87
N LYS A 34 -17.19 11.11 29.02
CA LYS A 34 -18.12 12.22 29.29
C LYS A 34 -17.99 13.35 28.24
N ASN A 35 -16.81 13.48 27.63
CA ASN A 35 -16.54 14.41 26.53
C ASN A 35 -16.74 13.80 25.13
N GLY A 36 -17.30 12.59 25.03
CA GLY A 36 -17.56 11.89 23.77
C GLY A 36 -16.32 11.29 23.10
N LEU A 37 -15.18 11.18 23.81
CA LEU A 37 -13.91 10.70 23.28
C LEU A 37 -13.34 9.56 24.15
N SER A 38 -12.61 8.63 23.55
CA SER A 38 -11.70 7.77 24.31
C SER A 38 -10.46 8.57 24.75
N PHE A 39 -9.69 8.06 25.72
CA PHE A 39 -8.45 8.72 26.13
C PHE A 39 -7.46 8.87 24.96
N VAL A 40 -7.31 7.85 24.11
CA VAL A 40 -6.44 7.92 22.92
C VAL A 40 -6.95 8.93 21.91
N ASP A 41 -8.27 8.98 21.67
CA ASP A 41 -8.87 9.96 20.73
C ASP A 41 -8.61 11.39 21.20
N MET A 42 -8.66 11.64 22.51
CA MET A 42 -8.39 12.95 23.12
C MET A 42 -6.95 13.43 22.87
N LEU A 43 -5.96 12.53 22.94
CA LEU A 43 -4.54 12.87 22.71
C LEU A 43 -4.16 12.91 21.22
N SER A 44 -4.84 12.12 20.38
CA SER A 44 -4.47 11.89 18.98
C SER A 44 -4.20 13.14 18.13
N PRO A 45 -4.92 14.27 18.26
CA PRO A 45 -4.67 15.45 17.44
C PRO A 45 -3.37 16.18 17.77
N PHE A 46 -2.82 15.93 18.97
CA PHE A 46 -1.59 16.55 19.48
C PHE A 46 -0.36 15.65 19.30
N SER A 47 -0.46 14.63 18.44
CA SER A 47 0.60 13.64 18.20
C SER A 47 1.63 14.05 17.13
N LEU A 48 1.38 15.15 16.39
CA LEU A 48 2.27 15.67 15.34
C LEU A 48 2.89 17.02 15.75
N PHE A 49 4.21 17.01 15.93
CA PHE A 49 5.01 18.15 16.37
C PHE A 49 5.79 18.72 15.19
N LYS A 50 5.33 19.84 14.59
CA LYS A 50 5.96 20.43 13.38
C LYS A 50 7.15 21.35 13.66
N LYS A 51 7.42 21.71 14.91
CA LYS A 51 8.46 22.66 15.34
C LYS A 51 9.08 22.25 16.68
N ILE A 52 9.40 20.96 16.82
CA ILE A 52 9.85 20.40 18.10
C ILE A 52 11.25 20.89 18.49
N ASP A 53 12.13 21.10 17.50
CA ASP A 53 13.50 21.61 17.61
C ASP A 53 14.36 20.96 18.72
N VAL A 54 14.20 19.65 18.91
CA VAL A 54 14.94 18.88 19.92
C VAL A 54 16.30 18.46 19.37
N PRO A 55 17.42 18.75 20.06
CA PRO A 55 18.73 18.24 19.68
C PRO A 55 18.82 16.75 20.01
N VAL A 56 19.28 15.97 19.04
CA VAL A 56 19.48 14.53 19.16
C VAL A 56 20.94 14.19 18.86
N ARG A 57 21.50 13.27 19.63
CA ARG A 57 22.88 12.78 19.48
C ARG A 57 22.92 11.26 19.55
N THR A 58 22.89 10.63 18.37
CA THR A 58 22.92 9.18 18.17
C THR A 58 24.34 8.62 18.32
N ALA A 59 24.93 8.06 17.26
CA ALA A 59 26.29 7.53 17.23
C ALA A 59 27.33 8.57 16.84
N SER A 60 26.93 9.61 16.10
CA SER A 60 27.79 10.76 15.80
C SER A 60 28.00 11.62 17.04
N GLU A 61 29.21 12.16 17.21
CA GLU A 61 29.49 13.13 18.29
C GLU A 61 28.83 14.49 18.04
N VAL A 62 28.42 14.76 16.79
CA VAL A 62 27.77 16.03 16.40
C VAL A 62 26.25 15.92 16.56
N PRO A 63 25.62 16.76 17.41
CA PRO A 63 24.16 16.82 17.50
C PRO A 63 23.52 17.33 16.22
N TYR A 64 22.38 16.75 15.84
CA TYR A 64 21.46 17.31 14.85
C TYR A 64 20.12 17.65 15.52
N ARG A 65 19.24 18.44 14.87
CA ARG A 65 17.95 18.84 15.46
C ARG A 65 16.78 18.25 14.70
N LEU A 66 15.85 17.64 15.42
CA LEU A 66 14.58 17.20 14.88
C LEU A 66 13.66 18.40 14.70
N GLN A 67 13.27 18.69 13.46
CA GLN A 67 12.35 19.79 13.17
C GLN A 67 10.89 19.35 13.29
N MET A 68 10.61 18.11 12.90
CA MET A 68 9.28 17.52 13.01
C MET A 68 9.38 16.14 13.67
N PHE A 69 8.39 15.78 14.47
CA PHE A 69 8.28 14.45 15.05
C PHE A 69 6.81 14.08 15.15
N LYS A 70 6.48 12.81 15.03
CA LYS A 70 5.13 12.31 15.19
C LYS A 70 5.21 11.03 16.01
N ILE A 71 4.20 10.80 16.84
CA ILE A 71 4.02 9.52 17.54
C ILE A 71 2.63 8.97 17.22
N ARG A 72 2.42 7.67 17.45
CA ARG A 72 1.10 7.05 17.42
C ARG A 72 0.79 6.46 18.78
N MET A 73 -0.44 6.67 19.25
CA MET A 73 -0.93 6.08 20.49
C MET A 73 -1.92 4.98 20.15
N VAL A 74 -1.75 3.84 20.81
CA VAL A 74 -2.58 2.65 20.59
C VAL A 74 -2.86 2.00 21.93
N TYR A 75 -4.05 1.43 22.11
CA TYR A 75 -4.33 0.64 23.31
C TYR A 75 -3.55 -0.66 23.26
N ALA A 76 -3.19 -1.20 24.43
CA ALA A 76 -2.54 -2.50 24.52
C ALA A 76 -3.35 -3.63 23.83
N SER A 77 -4.68 -3.55 23.82
CA SER A 77 -5.55 -4.49 23.10
C SER A 77 -5.35 -4.51 21.58
N ASP A 78 -4.86 -3.39 21.04
CA ASP A 78 -4.71 -3.17 19.60
C ASP A 78 -3.28 -3.48 19.13
N VAL A 79 -2.34 -3.69 20.05
CA VAL A 79 -0.96 -4.12 19.76
C VAL A 79 -0.97 -5.62 19.43
N ARG A 80 -1.56 -5.96 18.28
CA ARG A 80 -1.64 -7.33 17.78
C ARG A 80 -1.69 -7.32 16.26
N LYS A 81 -1.23 -8.43 15.67
CA LYS A 81 -1.38 -8.63 14.24
C LYS A 81 -2.85 -8.86 13.90
N GLU A 82 -3.38 -8.07 12.98
CA GLU A 82 -4.74 -8.22 12.49
C GLU A 82 -4.83 -9.30 11.41
N ASP A 83 -5.99 -9.96 11.33
CA ASP A 83 -6.29 -10.90 10.25
C ASP A 83 -6.52 -10.15 8.93
N CYS A 84 -6.00 -10.71 7.83
CA CYS A 84 -6.08 -10.06 6.51
C CYS A 84 -7.53 -9.90 6.02
N GLU A 85 -8.43 -10.84 6.29
CA GLU A 85 -9.82 -10.78 5.85
C GLU A 85 -10.57 -9.68 6.62
N VAL A 86 -10.33 -9.59 7.93
CA VAL A 86 -10.90 -8.54 8.79
C VAL A 86 -10.41 -7.15 8.36
N ALA A 87 -9.12 -7.05 8.03
CA ALA A 87 -8.53 -5.82 7.55
C ALA A 87 -9.11 -5.38 6.18
N ASP A 88 -9.34 -6.33 5.27
CA ASP A 88 -9.94 -6.04 3.95
C ASP A 88 -11.37 -5.50 4.07
N GLU A 89 -12.19 -6.07 4.96
CA GLU A 89 -13.53 -5.56 5.22
C GLU A 89 -13.53 -4.14 5.83
N LYS A 90 -12.50 -3.79 6.61
CA LYS A 90 -12.32 -2.41 7.12
C LYS A 90 -11.87 -1.41 6.05
N ILE A 91 -11.13 -1.87 5.04
CA ILE A 91 -10.64 -1.02 3.94
C ILE A 91 -11.75 -0.77 2.91
N LYS A 92 -12.64 -1.73 2.69
CA LYS A 92 -13.71 -1.65 1.69
C LYS A 92 -14.55 -0.36 1.76
N PRO A 93 -14.99 0.16 2.93
CA PRO A 93 -15.65 1.45 3.03
C PRO A 93 -14.86 2.63 2.45
N VAL A 94 -13.53 2.63 2.54
CA VAL A 94 -12.67 3.70 1.99
C VAL A 94 -12.86 3.84 0.48
N VAL A 95 -13.02 2.72 -0.21
CA VAL A 95 -13.29 2.69 -1.65
C VAL A 95 -14.77 2.98 -1.90
N SER A 96 -15.67 2.36 -1.14
CA SER A 96 -17.12 2.54 -1.32
C SER A 96 -17.59 3.98 -1.13
N GLU A 97 -17.11 4.70 -0.10
CA GLU A 97 -17.45 6.11 0.16
C GLU A 97 -16.91 7.05 -0.93
N ALA A 98 -15.81 6.68 -1.59
CA ALA A 98 -15.28 7.46 -2.71
C ALA A 98 -16.23 7.44 -3.92
N ASN A 99 -17.15 6.47 -4.00
CA ASN A 99 -18.18 6.41 -5.03
C ASN A 99 -19.22 7.51 -4.92
N GLU A 100 -19.64 7.90 -3.71
CA GLU A 100 -20.77 8.84 -3.53
C GLU A 100 -20.49 10.22 -4.15
N LYS A 101 -19.22 10.61 -4.20
CA LYS A 101 -18.76 11.85 -4.84
C LYS A 101 -18.65 11.73 -6.37
N ALA A 102 -18.67 10.53 -6.92
CA ALA A 102 -18.53 10.26 -8.36
C ALA A 102 -19.88 10.23 -9.12
N LEU A 103 -21.02 10.24 -8.43
CA LEU A 103 -22.34 10.14 -9.07
C LEU A 103 -22.62 11.26 -10.09
N PRO A 104 -22.28 12.55 -9.83
CA PRO A 104 -22.44 13.61 -10.83
C PRO A 104 -21.56 13.39 -12.07
N ASP A 105 -20.32 12.90 -11.88
CA ASP A 105 -19.39 12.62 -12.98
C ASP A 105 -19.92 11.51 -13.89
N LEU A 106 -20.61 10.51 -13.34
CA LEU A 106 -21.16 9.38 -14.09
C LEU A 106 -22.26 9.80 -15.08
N LEU A 107 -22.94 10.92 -14.84
CA LEU A 107 -24.01 11.44 -15.70
C LEU A 107 -23.50 12.42 -16.77
N SER A 108 -22.24 12.84 -16.68
CA SER A 108 -21.62 13.78 -17.61
C SER A 108 -20.98 13.09 -18.82
N ASP A 109 -20.80 13.84 -19.91
CA ASP A 109 -20.17 13.32 -21.14
C ASP A 109 -18.76 12.77 -20.87
N PRO A 110 -18.35 11.64 -21.47
CA PRO A 110 -17.01 11.07 -21.28
C PRO A 110 -15.89 12.08 -21.53
N PRO A 111 -14.82 12.09 -20.71
CA PRO A 111 -13.74 13.05 -20.85
C PRO A 111 -13.01 12.85 -22.18
N GLN A 112 -12.61 13.95 -22.82
CA GLN A 112 -11.77 13.94 -24.01
C GLN A 112 -10.29 13.85 -23.63
N ALA A 113 -9.42 13.65 -24.64
CA ALA A 113 -7.99 13.51 -24.42
C ALA A 113 -7.39 14.75 -23.74
N GLU A 114 -7.84 15.94 -24.17
CA GLU A 114 -7.39 17.23 -23.66
C GLU A 114 -7.77 17.42 -22.19
N ASP A 115 -8.97 16.99 -21.80
CA ASP A 115 -9.47 17.07 -20.42
C ASP A 115 -8.64 16.23 -19.46
N VAL A 116 -8.15 15.07 -19.92
CA VAL A 116 -7.38 14.13 -19.09
C VAL A 116 -5.90 14.52 -19.04
N LEU A 117 -5.33 14.93 -20.18
CA LEU A 117 -3.93 15.36 -20.28
C LEU A 117 -3.66 16.71 -19.60
N GLY A 118 -4.68 17.57 -19.49
CA GLY A 118 -4.58 18.86 -18.80
C GLY A 118 -4.64 18.79 -17.28
N LYS A 119 -4.98 17.64 -16.69
CA LYS A 119 -5.15 17.50 -15.24
C LYS A 119 -3.81 17.50 -14.50
N PRO A 120 -3.71 18.23 -13.37
CA PRO A 120 -2.55 18.13 -12.50
C PRO A 120 -2.44 16.73 -11.88
N GLU A 121 -1.22 16.29 -11.56
CA GLU A 121 -0.96 14.97 -10.94
C GLU A 121 -1.81 14.72 -9.68
N ALA A 122 -2.10 15.76 -8.90
CA ALA A 122 -2.93 15.67 -7.70
C ALA A 122 -4.39 15.29 -7.98
N GLU A 123 -4.93 15.64 -9.15
CA GLU A 123 -6.28 15.25 -9.58
C GLU A 123 -6.29 13.87 -10.22
N LEU A 124 -5.17 13.45 -10.83
CA LEU A 124 -5.00 12.10 -11.37
C LEU A 124 -4.90 11.04 -10.28
N CYS A 125 -4.35 11.39 -9.11
CA CYS A 125 -4.30 10.51 -7.93
C CYS A 125 -5.06 11.13 -6.74
N PRO A 126 -6.40 10.93 -6.67
CA PRO A 126 -7.25 11.52 -5.65
C PRO A 126 -6.85 11.15 -4.21
N LEU A 127 -7.28 11.99 -3.25
CA LEU A 127 -6.98 11.80 -1.82
C LEU A 127 -7.48 10.45 -1.26
N TRP A 128 -8.55 9.88 -1.79
CA TRP A 128 -9.08 8.59 -1.31
C TRP A 128 -8.14 7.42 -1.65
N ILE A 129 -7.39 7.48 -2.77
CA ILE A 129 -6.35 6.48 -3.10
C ILE A 129 -5.22 6.54 -2.08
N LYS A 130 -4.86 7.75 -1.64
CA LYS A 130 -3.85 7.94 -0.58
C LYS A 130 -4.34 7.36 0.75
N LYS A 131 -5.61 7.59 1.11
CA LYS A 131 -6.26 6.98 2.28
C LYS A 131 -6.24 5.45 2.17
N PHE A 132 -6.62 4.90 1.02
CA PHE A 132 -6.58 3.46 0.74
C PHE A 132 -5.17 2.87 0.94
N ASN A 133 -4.14 3.44 0.29
CA ASN A 133 -2.76 2.95 0.43
C ASN A 133 -2.32 2.97 1.90
N ARG A 134 -2.68 4.02 2.66
CA ARG A 134 -2.35 4.12 4.09
C ARG A 134 -3.03 3.04 4.92
N GLU A 135 -4.33 2.82 4.76
CA GLU A 135 -5.03 1.77 5.51
C GLU A 135 -4.51 0.37 5.14
N LEU A 136 -4.19 0.14 3.86
CA LEU A 136 -3.57 -1.09 3.40
C LEU A 136 -2.22 -1.36 4.09
N MET A 137 -1.39 -0.34 4.28
CA MET A 137 -0.11 -0.48 4.97
C MET A 137 -0.27 -0.72 6.48
N ARG A 138 -1.30 -0.15 7.11
CA ARG A 138 -1.59 -0.36 8.54
C ARG A 138 -1.99 -1.80 8.87
N THR A 139 -2.47 -2.56 7.90
CA THR A 139 -2.76 -4.00 8.08
C THR A 139 -1.52 -4.82 8.47
N LEU A 140 -0.32 -4.29 8.21
CA LEU A 140 0.96 -4.93 8.52
C LEU A 140 1.51 -4.58 9.90
N SER A 141 0.80 -3.78 10.69
CA SER A 141 1.29 -3.33 11.98
C SER A 141 1.56 -4.46 12.98
N PHE A 142 2.47 -4.20 13.91
CA PHE A 142 2.86 -5.11 15.00
C PHE A 142 3.44 -6.44 14.49
N SER A 143 4.32 -6.37 13.50
CA SER A 143 4.98 -7.55 12.97
C SER A 143 6.20 -7.97 13.81
N GLU A 144 6.58 -9.25 13.72
CA GLU A 144 7.69 -9.85 14.50
C GLU A 144 9.10 -9.55 13.96
N HIS A 145 9.18 -9.12 12.71
CA HIS A 145 10.42 -9.07 11.91
C HIS A 145 11.06 -7.67 11.80
N GLU A 146 10.33 -6.64 12.22
CA GLU A 146 10.73 -5.24 12.28
C GLU A 146 10.15 -4.62 13.56
N THR A 147 10.72 -3.50 14.02
CA THR A 147 10.42 -2.96 15.35
C THR A 147 9.83 -1.54 15.30
N PHE A 148 9.39 -1.06 14.14
CA PHE A 148 8.76 0.27 13.99
C PHE A 148 7.43 0.38 14.74
N ASP A 149 6.65 -0.70 14.79
CA ASP A 149 5.38 -0.77 15.52
C ASP A 149 5.53 -1.32 16.94
N HIS A 150 6.75 -1.62 17.37
CA HIS A 150 6.97 -2.06 18.75
C HIS A 150 6.88 -0.83 19.65
N PRO A 151 6.08 -0.86 20.73
CA PRO A 151 5.96 0.29 21.62
C PRO A 151 7.33 0.75 22.14
N VAL A 152 7.66 2.03 21.98
CA VAL A 152 8.86 2.62 22.57
C VAL A 152 8.62 3.09 24.00
N ALA A 153 7.36 3.35 24.31
CA ALA A 153 6.88 3.80 25.61
C ALA A 153 5.50 3.22 25.92
N CYS A 154 5.18 3.18 27.21
CA CYS A 154 3.88 2.86 27.76
C CYS A 154 3.40 4.03 28.61
N LEU A 155 2.25 4.59 28.25
CA LEU A 155 1.54 5.59 29.05
C LEU A 155 0.51 4.85 29.90
N LEU A 156 0.73 4.83 31.22
CA LEU A 156 -0.19 4.25 32.17
C LEU A 156 -1.06 5.38 32.75
N VAL A 157 -2.38 5.20 32.71
CA VAL A 157 -3.34 6.23 33.07
C VAL A 157 -4.27 5.72 34.14
N VAL A 158 -4.32 6.41 35.27
CA VAL A 158 -5.26 6.14 36.37
C VAL A 158 -6.11 7.37 36.60
N SER A 159 -7.35 7.18 37.05
CA SER A 159 -8.17 8.28 37.52
C SER A 159 -7.73 8.67 38.93
N SER A 160 -7.77 9.97 39.22
CA SER A 160 -7.69 10.49 40.59
C SER A 160 -8.77 9.91 41.53
N MET A 161 -9.85 9.34 40.99
CA MET A 161 -10.95 8.71 41.74
C MET A 161 -10.77 7.20 41.91
N ASP A 162 -9.70 6.61 41.36
CA ASP A 162 -9.40 5.20 41.60
C ASP A 162 -9.06 4.96 43.08
N LYS A 163 -9.46 3.78 43.59
CA LYS A 163 -9.02 3.34 44.92
C LYS A 163 -7.56 2.91 44.83
N GLU A 164 -6.73 3.47 45.70
CA GLU A 164 -5.28 3.24 45.74
C GLU A 164 -4.62 3.35 44.34
N PRO A 165 -4.64 4.56 43.71
CA PRO A 165 -4.20 4.74 42.33
C PRO A 165 -2.76 4.27 42.06
N VAL A 166 -1.88 4.39 43.05
CA VAL A 166 -0.48 3.95 42.94
C VAL A 166 -0.38 2.44 42.70
N ASN A 167 -1.18 1.64 43.40
CA ASN A 167 -1.21 0.17 43.24
C ASN A 167 -1.76 -0.22 41.86
N LYS A 168 -2.70 0.57 41.32
CA LYS A 168 -3.29 0.32 39.98
C LYS A 168 -2.26 0.35 38.85
N PHE A 169 -1.20 1.16 38.95
CA PHE A 169 -0.16 1.16 37.94
C PHE A 169 0.60 -0.17 37.84
N VAL A 170 0.79 -0.84 38.97
CA VAL A 170 1.42 -2.16 39.01
C VAL A 170 0.51 -3.19 38.36
N ASP A 171 -0.80 -3.13 38.68
CA ASP A 171 -1.81 -4.02 38.09
C ASP A 171 -1.92 -3.85 36.57
N LEU A 172 -1.91 -2.60 36.08
CA LEU A 172 -2.01 -2.28 34.66
C LEU A 172 -0.85 -2.89 33.85
N PHE A 173 0.38 -2.88 34.40
CA PHE A 173 1.56 -3.45 33.74
C PHE A 173 1.86 -4.89 34.17
N ASN A 174 0.82 -5.69 34.43
CA ASN A 174 0.97 -7.11 34.69
C ASN A 174 1.08 -7.91 33.37
N THR A 175 2.08 -8.80 33.27
CA THR A 175 2.42 -9.55 32.05
C THR A 175 1.24 -10.31 31.44
N ASN A 176 0.31 -10.82 32.26
CA ASN A 176 -0.81 -11.61 31.76
C ASN A 176 -1.84 -10.80 30.92
N GLN A 177 -1.80 -9.47 31.01
CA GLN A 177 -2.69 -8.57 30.25
C GLN A 177 -1.97 -7.86 29.10
N LEU A 178 -0.66 -8.09 28.95
CA LEU A 178 0.13 -7.49 27.89
C LEU A 178 -0.09 -8.18 26.54
N PRO A 179 0.18 -7.46 25.44
CA PRO A 179 0.21 -8.01 24.09
C PRO A 179 0.94 -9.35 23.96
N SER A 180 0.44 -10.26 23.11
CA SER A 180 1.04 -11.60 22.94
C SER A 180 2.51 -11.53 22.53
N LEU A 181 2.88 -10.56 21.68
CA LEU A 181 4.25 -10.34 21.22
C LEU A 181 5.24 -10.01 22.35
N LEU A 182 4.77 -9.39 23.45
CA LEU A 182 5.56 -9.18 24.66
C LEU A 182 5.71 -10.49 25.45
N ASN A 183 4.62 -11.24 25.60
CA ASN A 183 4.62 -12.51 26.32
C ASN A 183 5.40 -13.62 25.62
N GLU A 184 5.47 -13.59 24.29
CA GLU A 184 6.24 -14.51 23.44
C GLU A 184 7.75 -14.16 23.39
N GLY A 185 8.17 -13.05 24.01
CA GLY A 185 9.57 -12.61 24.02
C GLY A 185 10.07 -12.07 22.67
N ILE A 186 9.15 -11.62 21.80
CA ILE A 186 9.48 -10.96 20.54
C ILE A 186 9.75 -9.47 20.78
N MET A 187 8.91 -8.81 21.58
CA MET A 187 9.09 -7.42 22.01
C MET A 187 9.86 -7.33 23.33
N ASP A 188 10.66 -6.27 23.48
CA ASP A 188 11.33 -5.95 24.74
C ASP A 188 10.32 -5.38 25.75
N PRO A 189 10.08 -5.99 26.93
CA PRO A 189 9.20 -5.43 27.95
C PRO A 189 9.81 -4.23 28.68
N GLN A 190 11.11 -3.96 28.53
CA GLN A 190 11.81 -2.83 29.15
C GLN A 190 11.69 -1.54 28.33
N ILE A 191 10.44 -1.11 28.14
CA ILE A 191 10.07 0.15 27.48
C ILE A 191 9.97 1.30 28.48
N LEU A 192 10.03 2.55 27.99
CA LEU A 192 9.81 3.73 28.81
C LEU A 192 8.41 3.68 29.44
N LYS A 193 8.28 3.83 30.76
CA LYS A 193 6.98 3.91 31.43
C LYS A 193 6.75 5.34 31.89
N HIS A 194 5.57 5.88 31.57
CA HIS A 194 5.16 7.21 32.01
C HIS A 194 3.81 7.10 32.69
N TYR A 195 3.69 7.69 33.87
CA TYR A 195 2.55 7.54 34.76
C TYR A 195 1.74 8.83 34.77
N LEU A 196 0.46 8.72 34.43
CA LEU A 196 -0.46 9.84 34.32
C LEU A 196 -1.64 9.66 35.27
N VAL A 197 -1.87 10.67 36.10
CA VAL A 197 -3.14 10.83 36.82
C VAL A 197 -4.05 11.69 35.96
N LEU A 198 -5.23 11.18 35.63
CA LEU A 198 -6.29 11.94 35.01
C LEU A 198 -7.28 12.41 36.08
N HIS A 199 -7.59 13.70 36.10
CA HIS A 199 -8.55 14.29 37.01
C HIS A 199 -9.62 15.05 36.24
N ASP A 200 -10.87 14.62 36.36
CA ASP A 200 -12.02 15.39 35.91
C ASP A 200 -12.40 16.37 37.03
N GLN A 201 -12.30 17.67 36.75
CA GLN A 201 -12.55 18.73 37.74
C GLN A 201 -14.01 18.73 38.25
N GLN A 202 -14.93 18.03 37.57
CA GLN A 202 -16.30 17.84 38.05
C GLN A 202 -16.44 16.75 39.12
N GLU A 203 -15.45 15.87 39.27
CA GLU A 203 -15.52 14.73 40.19
C GLU A 203 -15.04 15.06 41.61
N GLY A 204 -14.36 16.19 41.81
CA GLY A 204 -13.91 16.64 43.12
C GLY A 204 -12.88 17.77 43.07
N PRO A 205 -12.42 18.25 44.23
CA PRO A 205 -11.37 19.26 44.30
C PRO A 205 -10.03 18.71 43.79
N GLN A 206 -9.28 19.57 43.09
CA GLN A 206 -7.98 19.25 42.51
C GLN A 206 -6.95 18.78 43.54
N ASP A 207 -7.10 19.16 44.81
CA ASP A 207 -6.24 18.74 45.92
C ASP A 207 -6.11 17.22 46.04
N ILE A 208 -7.16 16.46 45.69
CA ILE A 208 -7.13 15.00 45.67
C ILE A 208 -6.08 14.52 44.67
N ALA A 209 -6.13 15.05 43.45
CA ALA A 209 -5.22 14.68 42.38
C ALA A 209 -3.77 15.12 42.65
N VAL A 210 -3.58 16.28 43.30
CA VAL A 210 -2.24 16.75 43.73
C VAL A 210 -1.64 15.82 44.79
N ASN A 211 -2.45 15.35 45.74
CA ASN A 211 -1.99 14.40 46.77
C ASN A 211 -1.60 13.05 46.15
N VAL A 212 -2.42 12.53 45.23
CA VAL A 212 -2.10 11.30 44.49
C VAL A 212 -0.80 11.46 43.68
N LEU A 213 -0.62 12.60 43.01
CA LEU A 213 0.62 12.90 42.27
C LEU A 213 1.85 12.96 43.18
N ALA A 214 1.72 13.56 44.38
CA ALA A 214 2.80 13.63 45.35
C ALA A 214 3.19 12.22 45.84
N GLU A 215 2.20 11.38 46.13
CA GLU A 215 2.42 9.98 46.51
C GLU A 215 3.11 9.21 45.38
N MET A 216 2.64 9.33 44.13
CA MET A 216 3.26 8.68 42.97
C MET A 216 4.72 9.10 42.78
N ARG A 217 5.01 10.39 42.88
CA ARG A 217 6.38 10.91 42.76
C ARG A 217 7.31 10.34 43.83
N SER A 218 6.80 10.05 45.01
CA SER A 218 7.57 9.42 46.09
C SER A 218 7.84 7.93 45.84
N THR A 219 6.90 7.21 45.21
CA THR A 219 6.96 5.75 45.04
C THR A 219 7.57 5.31 43.71
N LEU A 220 7.25 6.01 42.61
CA LEU A 220 7.57 5.62 41.23
C LEU A 220 8.65 6.50 40.58
N GLY A 221 9.04 7.60 41.23
CA GLY A 221 10.05 8.55 40.75
C GLY A 221 9.47 9.87 40.26
N LEU A 222 10.23 10.94 40.45
CA LEU A 222 9.79 12.33 40.24
C LEU A 222 9.52 12.68 38.76
N ASN A 223 10.35 12.18 37.84
CA ASN A 223 10.35 12.64 36.45
C ASN A 223 9.29 11.96 35.59
N ASP A 224 8.83 10.77 35.96
CA ASP A 224 7.95 9.96 35.12
C ASP A 224 6.46 10.09 35.49
N CYS A 225 6.11 10.99 36.42
CA CYS A 225 4.75 11.18 36.92
C CYS A 225 4.17 12.55 36.55
N LYS A 226 3.00 12.57 35.90
CA LYS A 226 2.26 13.77 35.51
C LYS A 226 0.80 13.72 35.96
N LEU A 227 0.21 14.90 36.11
CA LEU A 227 -1.22 15.11 36.31
C LEU A 227 -1.75 15.82 35.06
N LEU A 228 -2.88 15.34 34.56
CA LEU A 228 -3.66 15.99 33.52
C LEU A 228 -5.07 16.24 34.04
N CYS A 229 -5.46 17.50 34.06
CA CYS A 229 -6.82 17.91 34.42
C CYS A 229 -7.67 18.09 33.16
N ILE A 230 -8.93 17.66 33.23
CA ILE A 230 -9.93 17.86 32.18
C ILE A 230 -11.23 18.35 32.79
N ASN A 231 -12.03 19.06 32.00
CA ASN A 231 -13.38 19.45 32.36
C ASN A 231 -14.42 18.72 31.50
N SER A 232 -15.31 17.98 32.14
CA SER A 232 -16.49 17.41 31.49
C SER A 232 -17.70 18.34 31.69
N SER A 233 -17.90 19.36 30.85
CA SER A 233 -19.01 20.32 31.09
C SER A 233 -20.41 19.68 30.97
N THR A 234 -21.34 20.08 31.84
CA THR A 234 -22.74 19.58 31.89
C THR A 234 -23.78 20.54 31.29
N GLU A 235 -23.42 21.76 30.89
CA GLU A 235 -24.39 22.76 30.44
C GLU A 235 -24.46 22.87 28.91
N ALA A 236 -25.40 22.14 28.31
CA ALA A 236 -26.00 22.47 27.02
C ALA A 236 -26.92 23.72 27.15
N GLY A 237 -26.42 24.79 27.75
CA GLY A 237 -27.21 25.93 28.23
C GLY A 237 -26.58 27.27 27.86
N GLY A 238 -26.38 27.53 26.58
CA GLY A 238 -25.93 28.85 26.11
C GLY A 238 -25.60 28.84 24.62
N SER A 239 -26.39 29.58 23.84
CA SER A 239 -26.12 29.91 22.44
C SER A 239 -24.65 30.27 22.19
N ASN A 240 -24.02 29.62 21.21
CA ASN A 240 -22.64 29.84 20.72
C ASN A 240 -21.49 29.38 21.63
N ALA A 241 -21.47 28.12 22.07
CA ALA A 241 -20.20 27.47 22.41
C ALA A 241 -19.42 27.25 21.10
N ASP A 242 -18.43 28.12 20.84
CA ASP A 242 -17.47 27.98 19.76
C ASP A 242 -16.77 26.63 19.92
N ASN A 243 -17.16 25.65 19.11
CA ASN A 243 -16.87 24.24 19.32
C ASN A 243 -15.39 24.02 18.98
N SER A 244 -14.51 24.32 19.94
CA SER A 244 -13.06 24.46 19.79
C SER A 244 -12.37 23.18 19.35
N TRP A 245 -13.08 22.05 19.40
CA TRP A 245 -12.68 20.73 18.89
C TRP A 245 -12.87 20.55 17.38
N LEU A 246 -13.70 21.37 16.71
CA LEU A 246 -14.01 21.25 15.28
C LEU A 246 -12.75 21.13 14.37
N PRO A 247 -11.66 21.89 14.58
CA PRO A 247 -10.44 21.76 13.78
C PRO A 247 -9.76 20.39 13.93
N TYR A 248 -10.02 19.69 15.03
CA TYR A 248 -9.38 18.42 15.38
C TYR A 248 -10.25 17.20 15.05
N LYS A 249 -11.57 17.36 14.82
CA LYS A 249 -12.50 16.26 14.47
C LYS A 249 -12.03 15.45 13.26
N ALA A 250 -11.43 16.09 12.26
CA ALA A 250 -10.90 15.42 11.07
C ALA A 250 -9.62 14.60 11.31
N LEU A 251 -8.96 14.77 12.47
CA LEU A 251 -7.71 14.10 12.83
C LEU A 251 -7.95 12.84 13.69
N VAL A 252 -9.16 12.67 14.23
CA VAL A 252 -9.56 11.49 15.01
C VAL A 252 -10.03 10.40 14.05
N LEU A 253 -9.54 9.17 14.23
CA LEU A 253 -9.81 8.04 13.32
C LEU A 253 -11.27 7.55 13.38
N ASN A 254 -11.96 7.80 14.49
CA ASN A 254 -13.35 7.44 14.70
C ASN A 254 -14.22 8.68 14.55
N ASN A 255 -15.06 8.72 13.51
CA ASN A 255 -16.11 9.73 13.32
C ASN A 255 -17.17 9.59 14.42
N HIS A 256 -16.86 10.01 15.65
CA HIS A 256 -17.87 10.22 16.66
C HIS A 256 -18.56 11.55 16.36
N ASP A 257 -19.86 11.49 16.07
CA ASP A 257 -20.73 12.66 15.84
C ASP A 257 -21.09 13.43 17.12
N GLY A 258 -20.38 13.17 18.22
CA GLY A 258 -20.51 13.90 19.47
C GLY A 258 -19.86 15.28 19.41
N SER A 259 -20.53 16.27 20.00
CA SER A 259 -19.90 17.53 20.39
C SER A 259 -18.92 17.26 21.53
N CYS A 260 -17.63 17.50 21.31
CA CYS A 260 -16.61 17.44 22.36
C CYS A 260 -16.73 18.67 23.27
N ILE A 261 -16.64 18.48 24.58
CA ILE A 261 -16.95 19.50 25.60
C ILE A 261 -15.68 20.00 26.33
N LEU A 262 -14.50 19.77 25.74
CA LEU A 262 -13.23 20.25 26.28
C LEU A 262 -13.08 21.78 26.10
N SER A 263 -12.64 22.46 27.15
CA SER A 263 -12.31 23.87 27.11
C SER A 263 -10.98 24.14 26.38
N VAL A 264 -10.74 25.38 25.98
CA VAL A 264 -9.46 25.78 25.36
C VAL A 264 -8.28 25.54 26.30
N ASP A 265 -8.48 25.71 27.62
CA ASP A 265 -7.46 25.45 28.62
C ASP A 265 -7.12 23.96 28.71
N ASP A 266 -8.13 23.08 28.69
CA ASP A 266 -7.90 21.62 28.65
C ASP A 266 -7.10 21.23 27.38
N LEU A 267 -7.44 21.80 26.22
CA LEU A 267 -6.72 21.55 24.97
C LEU A 267 -5.26 22.01 25.03
N ASN A 268 -4.98 23.15 25.67
CA ASN A 268 -3.63 23.64 25.88
C ASN A 268 -2.86 22.73 26.86
N GLU A 269 -3.50 22.28 27.95
CA GLU A 269 -2.88 21.38 28.93
C GLU A 269 -2.51 20.02 28.29
N ILE A 270 -3.41 19.44 27.49
CA ILE A 270 -3.16 18.22 26.72
C ILE A 270 -1.99 18.42 25.76
N LYS A 271 -1.99 19.53 25.02
CA LYS A 271 -0.93 19.86 24.06
C LYS A 271 0.43 20.03 24.73
N ASP A 272 0.48 20.74 25.85
CA ASP A 272 1.71 20.98 26.61
C ASP A 272 2.23 19.67 27.23
N PHE A 273 1.34 18.83 27.76
CA PHE A 273 1.67 17.49 28.20
C PHE A 273 2.29 16.65 27.07
N MET A 274 1.65 16.61 25.90
CA MET A 274 2.15 15.83 24.76
C MET A 274 3.50 16.34 24.25
N GLN A 275 3.70 17.66 24.22
CA GLN A 275 4.97 18.29 23.86
C GLN A 275 6.09 17.93 24.83
N ASP A 276 5.82 18.01 26.14
CA ASP A 276 6.74 17.63 27.21
C ASP A 276 7.07 16.13 27.16
N PHE A 277 6.05 15.28 27.07
CA PHE A 277 6.18 13.82 27.02
C PHE A 277 7.09 13.37 25.87
N VAL A 278 6.95 13.98 24.68
CA VAL A 278 7.78 13.64 23.54
C VAL A 278 9.19 14.23 23.64
N SER A 279 9.31 15.51 23.98
CA SER A 279 10.59 16.23 23.95
C SER A 279 11.53 15.83 25.08
N ASN A 280 10.98 15.57 26.27
CA ASN A 280 11.76 15.34 27.49
C ASN A 280 11.83 13.87 27.89
N HIS A 281 10.96 13.00 27.37
CA HIS A 281 10.94 11.57 27.73
C HIS A 281 11.18 10.66 26.53
N ILE A 282 10.31 10.69 25.50
CA ILE A 282 10.40 9.71 24.39
C ILE A 282 11.68 9.87 23.58
N ILE A 283 11.96 11.07 23.05
CA ILE A 283 13.15 11.29 22.22
C ILE A 283 14.44 11.01 23.00
N PRO A 284 14.62 11.53 24.24
CA PRO A 284 15.80 11.20 25.05
C PRO A 284 15.95 9.71 25.36
N TYR A 285 14.86 9.00 25.64
CA TYR A 285 14.90 7.55 25.85
C TYR A 285 15.38 6.81 24.60
N MET A 286 14.83 7.14 23.43
CA MET A 286 15.24 6.54 22.16
C MET A 286 16.71 6.84 21.84
N GLU A 287 17.15 8.08 22.04
CA GLU A 287 18.55 8.49 21.89
C GLU A 287 19.47 7.65 22.79
N GLN A 288 19.12 7.52 24.07
CA GLN A 288 19.92 6.76 25.02
C GLN A 288 19.97 5.27 24.67
N LYS A 289 18.84 4.68 24.26
CA LYS A 289 18.79 3.28 23.81
C LYS A 289 19.69 3.08 22.59
N ILE A 290 19.68 4.00 21.60
CA ILE A 290 20.60 3.96 20.45
C ILE A 290 22.05 3.95 20.90
N ARG A 291 22.45 4.82 21.84
CA ARG A 291 23.84 4.88 22.30
C ARG A 291 24.30 3.60 22.99
N VAL A 292 23.47 3.07 23.89
CA VAL A 292 23.78 1.84 24.62
C VAL A 292 23.92 0.67 23.64
N LEU A 293 22.95 0.51 22.74
CA LEU A 293 22.97 -0.56 21.74
C LEU A 293 24.15 -0.41 20.78
N ASN A 294 24.45 0.81 20.32
CA ASN A 294 25.58 1.04 19.41
C ASN A 294 26.94 0.69 20.06
N GLN A 295 27.12 1.01 21.36
CA GLN A 295 28.31 0.60 22.10
C GLN A 295 28.40 -0.92 22.24
N GLN A 296 27.30 -1.59 22.58
CA GLN A 296 27.23 -3.04 22.67
C GLN A 296 27.60 -3.69 21.33
N VAL A 297 26.99 -3.24 20.22
CA VAL A 297 27.27 -3.73 18.87
C VAL A 297 28.73 -3.50 18.48
N ALA A 298 29.31 -2.36 18.81
CA ALA A 298 30.73 -2.08 18.55
C ALA A 298 31.67 -3.02 19.33
N THR A 299 31.37 -3.31 20.60
CA THR A 299 32.14 -4.28 21.41
C THR A 299 32.03 -5.70 20.87
N THR A 300 30.82 -6.12 20.53
CA THR A 300 30.54 -7.43 19.93
C THR A 300 31.27 -7.57 18.59
N ARG A 301 31.24 -6.55 17.71
CA ARG A 301 31.96 -6.56 16.42
C ARG A 301 33.49 -6.67 16.57
N LYS A 302 34.09 -6.04 17.59
CA LYS A 302 35.53 -6.20 17.88
C LYS A 302 35.89 -7.63 18.27
N GLY A 303 35.01 -8.33 19.00
CA GLY A 303 35.15 -9.76 19.30
C GLY A 303 34.84 -10.67 18.11
N PHE A 304 33.82 -10.32 17.32
CA PHE A 304 33.38 -11.06 16.13
C PHE A 304 34.41 -11.01 15.01
N ARG A 305 35.22 -9.96 14.84
CA ARG A 305 36.31 -9.97 13.83
C ARG A 305 37.29 -11.14 14.03
N ASN A 306 37.44 -11.62 15.27
CA ASN A 306 38.22 -12.82 15.60
C ASN A 306 37.43 -14.13 15.47
N GLN A 307 36.10 -14.12 15.70
CA GLN A 307 35.24 -15.29 15.52
C GLN A 307 34.78 -15.53 14.07
N ILE A 308 34.65 -14.50 13.25
CA ILE A 308 34.30 -14.57 11.83
C ILE A 308 35.39 -15.32 11.08
N LYS A 309 36.68 -15.14 11.42
CA LYS A 309 37.75 -16.00 10.89
C LYS A 309 37.53 -17.50 11.19
N ASN A 310 36.83 -17.84 12.27
CA ASN A 310 36.53 -19.22 12.67
C ASN A 310 35.16 -19.71 12.16
N LEU A 311 34.20 -18.81 11.88
CA LEU A 311 32.87 -19.14 11.37
C LEU A 311 32.91 -19.58 9.89
N TRP A 312 33.88 -19.09 9.12
CA TRP A 312 34.07 -19.45 7.72
C TRP A 312 34.60 -20.89 7.53
N TRP A 313 35.04 -21.54 8.62
CA TRP A 313 35.57 -22.91 8.62
C TRP A 313 34.73 -23.91 9.42
N ARG A 314 33.69 -23.47 10.14
CA ARG A 314 32.73 -24.38 10.79
C ARG A 314 31.59 -24.69 9.83
N LYS A 315 31.61 -25.87 9.22
CA LYS A 315 30.37 -26.57 8.85
C LYS A 315 29.52 -26.63 10.13
N ARG A 316 28.31 -26.05 10.12
CA ARG A 316 27.36 -26.24 11.22
C ARG A 316 26.94 -27.72 11.16
N ASP A 317 27.31 -28.49 12.17
CA ASP A 317 26.84 -29.85 12.37
C ASP A 317 25.32 -29.86 12.62
N ASP A 318 24.69 -30.96 12.19
CA ASP A 318 23.25 -31.22 12.07
C ASP A 318 22.41 -30.87 13.31
N VAL A 319 21.89 -29.64 13.37
CA VAL A 319 20.72 -29.29 14.20
C VAL A 319 19.50 -29.31 13.28
N PRO A 320 18.38 -29.96 13.64
CA PRO A 320 17.20 -30.00 12.78
C PRO A 320 16.76 -28.57 12.43
N GLU A 321 16.82 -28.21 11.14
CA GLU A 321 16.46 -26.89 10.64
C GLU A 321 14.98 -26.64 10.94
N ALA A 322 14.68 -25.65 11.79
CA ALA A 322 13.33 -25.11 11.87
C ALA A 322 13.00 -24.49 10.50
N PRO A 323 11.78 -24.71 9.96
CA PRO A 323 11.42 -24.27 8.61
C PRO A 323 11.53 -22.75 8.39
N ASN A 324 11.56 -21.95 9.48
CA ASN A 324 11.67 -20.49 9.46
C ASN A 324 12.99 -19.92 10.00
N GLY A 325 14.03 -20.75 10.17
CA GLY A 325 15.30 -20.32 10.77
C GLY A 325 15.24 -20.18 12.30
N PRO A 326 16.29 -19.61 12.94
CA PRO A 326 16.36 -19.48 14.39
C PRO A 326 15.31 -18.47 14.93
N MET A 327 14.80 -18.71 16.14
CA MET A 327 13.90 -17.79 16.82
C MET A 327 14.68 -16.58 17.36
N TYR A 328 14.39 -15.39 16.83
CA TYR A 328 15.02 -14.14 17.27
C TYR A 328 14.18 -13.49 18.37
N THR A 329 14.51 -13.78 19.62
CA THR A 329 13.92 -13.10 20.79
C THR A 329 14.45 -11.67 20.91
N PHE A 330 13.80 -10.82 21.71
CA PHE A 330 14.23 -9.44 21.97
C PHE A 330 15.65 -9.35 22.57
N THR A 331 16.12 -10.42 23.21
CA THR A 331 17.45 -10.52 23.82
C THR A 331 18.57 -10.86 22.83
N SER A 332 18.24 -11.33 21.61
CA SER A 332 19.25 -11.64 20.61
C SER A 332 19.98 -10.39 20.11
N ILE A 333 21.25 -10.54 19.75
CA ILE A 333 22.09 -9.44 19.27
C ILE A 333 21.50 -8.87 17.97
N GLU A 334 20.96 -9.73 17.11
CA GLU A 334 20.34 -9.36 15.85
C GLU A 334 19.07 -8.53 16.07
N SER A 335 18.21 -8.91 17.03
CA SER A 335 17.05 -8.10 17.40
C SER A 335 17.46 -6.76 18.00
N GLN A 336 18.50 -6.71 18.82
CA GLN A 336 19.05 -5.46 19.37
C GLN A 336 19.60 -4.54 18.27
N ILE A 337 20.29 -5.08 17.27
CA ILE A 337 20.76 -4.33 16.10
C ILE A 337 19.58 -3.83 15.26
N ARG A 338 18.50 -4.62 15.17
CA ARG A 338 17.27 -4.20 14.48
C ARG A 338 16.62 -3.01 15.18
N VAL A 339 16.46 -3.07 16.50
CA VAL A 339 15.95 -1.95 17.32
C VAL A 339 16.81 -0.71 17.13
N LEU A 340 18.15 -0.85 17.19
CA LEU A 340 19.08 0.25 16.94
C LEU A 340 18.87 0.90 15.56
N GLY A 341 18.74 0.08 14.51
CA GLY A 341 18.52 0.56 13.14
C GLY A 341 17.18 1.28 12.99
N ASP A 342 16.10 0.70 13.51
CA ASP A 342 14.74 1.25 13.40
C ASP A 342 14.58 2.53 14.23
N PHE A 343 15.19 2.60 15.44
CA PHE A 343 15.23 3.84 16.23
C PHE A 343 16.05 4.92 15.53
N ALA A 344 17.21 4.58 14.95
CA ALA A 344 18.00 5.52 14.18
C ALA A 344 17.23 6.07 12.98
N PHE A 345 16.46 5.22 12.28
CA PHE A 345 15.59 5.66 11.18
C PHE A 345 14.51 6.63 11.65
N MET A 346 13.80 6.31 12.75
CA MET A 346 12.76 7.19 13.33
C MET A 346 13.32 8.53 13.85
N LEU A 347 14.55 8.52 14.38
CA LEU A 347 15.28 9.73 14.76
C LEU A 347 16.01 10.40 13.58
N ARG A 348 15.86 9.91 12.35
CA ARG A 348 16.43 10.50 11.11
C ARG A 348 17.94 10.41 10.96
N ASP A 349 18.60 9.52 11.71
CA ASP A 349 19.98 9.11 11.44
C ASP A 349 19.98 7.94 10.46
N TYR A 350 19.71 8.26 9.19
CA TYR A 350 19.58 7.27 8.13
C TYR A 350 20.91 6.58 7.79
N GLU A 351 22.05 7.22 8.06
CA GLU A 351 23.38 6.61 7.85
C GLU A 351 23.63 5.50 8.88
N LEU A 352 23.35 5.78 10.16
CA LEU A 352 23.43 4.77 11.22
C LEU A 352 22.43 3.63 10.96
N ALA A 353 21.20 3.95 10.57
CA ALA A 353 20.20 2.95 10.21
C ALA A 353 20.69 2.03 9.08
N LEU A 354 21.13 2.61 7.95
CA LEU A 354 21.65 1.87 6.80
C LEU A 354 22.83 0.96 7.15
N SER A 355 23.75 1.44 7.99
CA SER A 355 24.93 0.66 8.42
C SER A 355 24.54 -0.58 9.23
N ASN A 356 23.47 -0.50 10.03
CA ASN A 356 22.96 -1.60 10.83
C ASN A 356 22.13 -2.58 9.99
N TYR A 357 21.29 -2.09 9.07
CA TYR A 357 20.53 -2.94 8.15
C TYR A 357 21.43 -3.77 7.23
N ARG A 358 22.54 -3.18 6.74
CA ARG A 358 23.53 -3.92 5.92
C ARG A 358 24.21 -5.05 6.70
N LEU A 359 24.47 -4.85 7.99
CA LEU A 359 25.02 -5.90 8.83
C LEU A 359 24.00 -7.05 8.94
N LEU A 360 22.78 -6.73 9.36
CA LEU A 360 21.70 -7.72 9.53
C LEU A 360 21.35 -8.45 8.24
N ALA A 361 21.41 -7.77 7.09
CA ALA A 361 21.15 -8.39 5.80
C ALA A 361 22.10 -9.56 5.51
N THR A 362 23.35 -9.48 5.98
CA THR A 362 24.31 -10.57 5.82
C THR A 362 23.94 -11.74 6.72
N ASP A 363 23.67 -11.47 8.00
CA ASP A 363 23.37 -12.48 9.01
C ASP A 363 22.04 -13.21 8.72
N TYR A 364 20.96 -12.46 8.47
CA TYR A 364 19.66 -13.04 8.15
C TYR A 364 19.66 -13.85 6.85
N LYS A 365 20.50 -13.49 5.88
CA LYS A 365 20.65 -14.28 4.65
C LYS A 365 21.35 -15.60 4.92
N LEU A 366 22.38 -15.61 5.77
CA LEU A 366 23.10 -16.82 6.17
C LEU A 366 22.21 -17.76 6.98
N ASP A 367 21.40 -17.21 7.88
CA ASP A 367 20.45 -17.96 8.70
C ASP A 367 19.16 -18.35 7.97
N LYS A 368 19.03 -18.01 6.67
CA LYS A 368 17.82 -18.23 5.86
C LYS A 368 16.55 -17.60 6.47
N ALA A 369 16.69 -16.57 7.28
CA ALA A 369 15.58 -15.83 7.90
C ALA A 369 14.95 -14.85 6.88
N TRP A 370 14.32 -15.40 5.84
CA TRP A 370 13.94 -14.66 4.63
C TRP A 370 13.04 -13.44 4.87
N LYS A 371 12.08 -13.54 5.80
CA LYS A 371 11.18 -12.42 6.10
C LYS A 371 11.93 -11.25 6.73
N ARG A 372 12.82 -11.53 7.68
CA ARG A 372 13.70 -10.53 8.32
C ARG A 372 14.70 -9.95 7.33
N PHE A 373 15.27 -10.80 6.46
CA PHE A 373 16.14 -10.38 5.37
C PHE A 373 15.44 -9.40 4.43
N ALA A 374 14.21 -9.72 3.99
CA ALA A 374 13.43 -8.83 3.13
C ALA A 374 13.14 -7.49 3.82
N GLY A 375 12.77 -7.50 5.10
CA GLY A 375 12.50 -6.28 5.87
C GLY A 375 13.72 -5.38 6.08
N VAL A 376 14.94 -5.91 6.18
CA VAL A 376 16.15 -5.06 6.23
C VAL A 376 16.56 -4.56 4.84
N GLN A 377 16.28 -5.32 3.77
CA GLN A 377 16.49 -4.86 2.39
C GLN A 377 15.53 -3.72 2.04
N GLU A 378 14.25 -3.84 2.37
CA GLU A 378 13.24 -2.79 2.16
C GLU A 378 13.68 -1.47 2.81
N MET A 379 14.06 -1.51 4.09
CA MET A 379 14.53 -0.31 4.81
C MET A 379 15.88 0.20 4.32
N SER A 380 16.79 -0.68 3.87
CA SER A 380 18.04 -0.25 3.23
C SER A 380 17.77 0.53 1.95
N GLY A 381 16.80 0.08 1.14
CA GLY A 381 16.37 0.77 -0.07
C GLY A 381 15.86 2.18 0.21
N LEU A 382 15.03 2.32 1.25
CA LEU A 382 14.54 3.63 1.71
C LEU A 382 15.68 4.53 2.22
N CYS A 383 16.63 3.99 2.99
CA CYS A 383 17.78 4.79 3.45
C CYS A 383 18.63 5.29 2.28
N TYR A 384 18.95 4.42 1.31
CA TYR A 384 19.68 4.84 0.11
C TYR A 384 18.97 5.93 -0.69
N PHE A 385 17.64 5.83 -0.79
CA PHE A 385 16.82 6.86 -1.43
C PHE A 385 16.86 8.18 -0.67
N ILE A 386 16.64 8.16 0.65
CA ILE A 386 16.59 9.37 1.48
C ILE A 386 17.95 10.09 1.49
N LEU A 387 19.04 9.32 1.62
CA LEU A 387 20.41 9.84 1.63
C LEU A 387 20.90 10.29 0.25
N ASP A 388 20.15 10.00 -0.83
CA ASP A 388 20.52 10.21 -2.23
C ASP A 388 21.93 9.65 -2.58
N GLN A 389 22.36 8.57 -1.92
CA GLN A 389 23.71 8.02 -2.06
C GLN A 389 23.89 7.17 -3.32
N SER A 390 22.94 6.27 -3.61
CA SER A 390 23.03 5.35 -4.75
C SER A 390 21.65 4.90 -5.22
N ARG A 391 21.29 5.31 -6.44
CA ARG A 391 20.01 4.93 -7.07
C ARG A 391 19.92 3.45 -7.36
N LYS A 392 21.02 2.89 -7.89
CA LYS A 392 21.14 1.48 -8.23
C LYS A 392 20.99 0.59 -7.01
N ASP A 393 21.63 0.95 -5.89
CA ASP A 393 21.54 0.16 -4.68
C ASP A 393 20.16 0.28 -4.02
N ALA A 394 19.54 1.46 -4.07
CA ALA A 394 18.16 1.64 -3.59
C ALA A 394 17.17 0.71 -4.31
N GLU A 395 17.22 0.70 -5.64
CA GLU A 395 16.34 -0.14 -6.48
C GLU A 395 16.69 -1.62 -6.36
N TYR A 396 17.98 -1.98 -6.27
CA TYR A 396 18.42 -3.34 -6.02
C TYR A 396 17.86 -3.87 -4.69
N CYS A 397 17.96 -3.09 -3.61
CA CYS A 397 17.41 -3.45 -2.31
C CYS A 397 15.89 -3.65 -2.37
N MET A 398 15.15 -2.76 -3.04
CA MET A 398 13.69 -2.88 -3.19
C MET A 398 13.27 -4.12 -3.98
N GLU A 399 13.90 -4.39 -5.13
CA GLU A 399 13.61 -5.58 -5.93
C GLU A 399 13.92 -6.87 -5.15
N ASN A 400 15.04 -6.90 -4.42
CA ASN A 400 15.45 -8.06 -3.66
C ASN A 400 14.51 -8.31 -2.46
N ALA A 401 14.04 -7.24 -1.79
CA ALA A 401 13.02 -7.32 -0.75
C ALA A 401 11.70 -7.85 -1.32
N PHE A 402 11.18 -7.23 -2.37
CA PHE A 402 9.94 -7.61 -3.04
C PHE A 402 9.95 -9.08 -3.50
N SER A 403 10.98 -9.48 -4.25
CA SER A 403 11.13 -10.86 -4.73
C SER A 403 11.28 -11.87 -3.58
N THR A 404 11.94 -11.49 -2.48
CA THR A 404 12.05 -12.37 -1.30
C THR A 404 10.70 -12.52 -0.61
N TYR A 405 9.94 -11.44 -0.43
CA TYR A 405 8.60 -11.49 0.17
C TYR A 405 7.64 -12.37 -0.64
N LEU A 406 7.66 -12.27 -1.98
CA LEU A 406 6.85 -13.16 -2.82
C LEU A 406 7.25 -14.63 -2.71
N ARG A 407 8.57 -14.91 -2.66
CA ARG A 407 9.06 -16.29 -2.52
C ARG A 407 8.65 -16.95 -1.20
N ILE A 408 8.39 -16.16 -0.15
CA ILE A 408 7.89 -16.66 1.14
C ILE A 408 6.43 -17.13 1.04
N GLY A 409 5.67 -16.65 0.05
CA GLY A 409 4.25 -16.98 -0.15
C GLY A 409 3.31 -16.09 0.68
N SER A 410 2.17 -16.64 1.10
CA SER A 410 1.08 -15.89 1.74
C SER A 410 1.52 -15.05 2.95
N SER A 411 2.47 -15.54 3.75
CA SER A 411 2.97 -14.83 4.94
C SER A 411 3.85 -13.61 4.62
N GLY A 412 4.29 -13.45 3.37
CA GLY A 412 5.06 -12.31 2.86
C GLY A 412 4.32 -11.45 1.84
N GLN A 413 3.17 -11.90 1.32
CA GLN A 413 2.42 -11.25 0.24
C GLN A 413 2.09 -9.77 0.52
N ARG A 414 1.48 -9.46 1.68
CA ARG A 414 1.19 -8.07 2.07
C ARG A 414 2.46 -7.22 2.25
N ASN A 415 3.54 -7.81 2.74
CA ASN A 415 4.82 -7.12 2.85
C ASN A 415 5.40 -6.80 1.45
N ALA A 416 5.22 -7.68 0.47
CA ALA A 416 5.56 -7.40 -0.92
C ALA A 416 4.74 -6.22 -1.46
N THR A 417 3.43 -6.17 -1.16
CA THR A 417 2.55 -5.06 -1.52
C THR A 417 3.05 -3.73 -0.96
N ARG A 418 3.34 -3.66 0.36
CA ARG A 418 3.92 -2.46 0.98
C ARG A 418 5.25 -2.05 0.33
N CYS A 419 6.16 -3.00 0.17
CA CYS A 419 7.46 -2.76 -0.47
C CYS A 419 7.28 -2.21 -1.90
N GLY A 420 6.31 -2.73 -2.65
CA GLY A 420 5.98 -2.28 -4.00
C GLY A 420 5.40 -0.86 -4.03
N LEU A 421 4.55 -0.49 -3.05
CA LEU A 421 4.05 0.89 -2.92
C LEU A 421 5.20 1.87 -2.67
N TRP A 422 6.11 1.55 -1.75
CA TRP A 422 7.32 2.35 -1.48
C TRP A 422 8.22 2.47 -2.69
N TRP A 423 8.43 1.36 -3.39
CA TRP A 423 9.26 1.35 -4.58
C TRP A 423 8.63 2.16 -5.72
N ALA A 424 7.33 2.05 -5.96
CA ALA A 424 6.63 2.83 -6.97
C ALA A 424 6.69 4.34 -6.66
N GLU A 425 6.50 4.76 -5.42
CA GLU A 425 6.61 6.17 -5.02
C GLU A 425 8.06 6.70 -5.11
N MET A 426 9.05 5.85 -4.84
CA MET A 426 10.47 6.18 -5.06
C MET A 426 10.73 6.47 -6.54
N LEU A 427 10.23 5.62 -7.44
CA LEU A 427 10.36 5.77 -8.89
C LEU A 427 9.61 7.01 -9.40
N LYS A 428 8.37 7.24 -8.93
CA LYS A 428 7.58 8.46 -9.26
C LYS A 428 8.30 9.74 -8.85
N THR A 429 8.90 9.77 -7.67
CA THR A 429 9.68 10.94 -7.20
C THR A 429 10.84 11.28 -8.13
N ARG A 430 11.36 10.29 -8.86
CA ARG A 430 12.43 10.43 -9.85
C ARG A 430 11.92 10.66 -11.28
N GLY A 431 10.60 10.74 -11.49
CA GLY A 431 9.98 10.84 -12.82
C GLY A 431 10.00 9.53 -13.63
N GLN A 432 10.34 8.40 -13.02
CA GLN A 432 10.38 7.08 -13.64
C GLN A 432 8.99 6.44 -13.60
N TYR A 433 8.01 7.11 -14.22
CA TYR A 433 6.60 6.70 -14.13
C TYR A 433 6.33 5.36 -14.84
N ARG A 434 7.04 5.04 -15.91
CA ARG A 434 6.91 3.76 -16.62
C ARG A 434 7.29 2.60 -15.69
N GLU A 435 8.42 2.72 -15.02
CA GLU A 435 8.93 1.74 -14.08
C GLU A 435 8.01 1.63 -12.87
N ALA A 436 7.54 2.76 -12.33
CA ALA A 436 6.56 2.78 -11.24
C ALA A 436 5.27 2.04 -11.61
N SER A 437 4.78 2.24 -12.84
CA SER A 437 3.60 1.52 -13.33
C SER A 437 3.82 0.00 -13.38
N ASN A 438 5.01 -0.46 -13.77
CA ASN A 438 5.31 -1.89 -13.79
C ASN A 438 5.30 -2.46 -12.37
N VAL A 439 5.76 -1.70 -11.37
CA VAL A 439 5.70 -2.11 -9.97
C VAL A 439 4.25 -2.22 -9.49
N TYR A 440 3.40 -1.20 -9.70
CA TYR A 440 1.98 -1.28 -9.34
C TYR A 440 1.27 -2.46 -10.01
N PHE A 441 1.57 -2.72 -11.29
CA PHE A 441 1.00 -3.87 -12.00
C PHE A 441 1.44 -5.21 -11.37
N ARG A 442 2.73 -5.37 -11.04
CA ARG A 442 3.22 -6.56 -10.32
C ARG A 442 2.50 -6.74 -9.00
N VAL A 443 2.40 -5.68 -8.19
CA VAL A 443 1.71 -5.71 -6.89
C VAL A 443 0.22 -6.04 -7.03
N SER A 444 -0.43 -5.54 -8.08
CA SER A 444 -1.86 -5.79 -8.30
C SER A 444 -2.21 -7.26 -8.55
N ASN A 445 -1.24 -8.09 -8.97
CA ASN A 445 -1.42 -9.53 -9.14
C ASN A 445 -1.32 -10.30 -7.83
N GLU A 446 -0.82 -9.66 -6.78
CA GLU A 446 -0.59 -10.24 -5.45
C GLU A 446 -1.67 -9.83 -4.46
N GLU A 447 -2.78 -9.25 -4.92
CA GLU A 447 -3.78 -8.61 -4.07
C GLU A 447 -5.19 -9.03 -4.49
N PRO A 448 -6.17 -9.04 -3.57
CA PRO A 448 -7.56 -9.35 -3.91
C PRO A 448 -8.12 -8.32 -4.91
N SER A 449 -9.20 -8.69 -5.60
CA SER A 449 -9.77 -7.92 -6.72
C SER A 449 -9.95 -6.44 -6.42
N LEU A 450 -10.44 -6.09 -5.23
CA LEU A 450 -10.71 -4.70 -4.86
C LEU A 450 -9.41 -3.87 -4.80
N HIS A 451 -8.39 -4.42 -4.18
CA HIS A 451 -7.09 -3.76 -4.02
C HIS A 451 -6.35 -3.71 -5.35
N SER A 452 -6.38 -4.81 -6.10
CA SER A 452 -5.87 -4.90 -7.46
C SER A 452 -6.44 -3.78 -8.34
N ALA A 453 -7.74 -3.50 -8.25
CA ALA A 453 -8.38 -2.43 -9.00
C ALA A 453 -7.76 -1.04 -8.72
N VAL A 454 -7.57 -0.69 -7.45
CA VAL A 454 -6.98 0.59 -7.04
C VAL A 454 -5.52 0.71 -7.46
N LEU A 455 -4.76 -0.39 -7.39
CA LEU A 455 -3.36 -0.44 -7.83
C LEU A 455 -3.23 -0.31 -9.35
N LEU A 456 -4.11 -0.94 -10.12
CA LEU A 456 -4.17 -0.83 -11.57
C LEU A 456 -4.54 0.59 -12.03
N GLU A 457 -5.41 1.28 -11.30
CA GLU A 457 -5.70 2.69 -11.57
C GLU A 457 -4.48 3.58 -11.34
N GLN A 458 -3.71 3.34 -10.25
CA GLN A 458 -2.44 4.03 -10.02
C GLN A 458 -1.41 3.74 -11.13
N ALA A 459 -1.34 2.48 -11.59
CA ALA A 459 -0.51 2.09 -12.73
C ALA A 459 -0.91 2.85 -14.02
N ALA A 460 -2.21 2.94 -14.30
CA ALA A 460 -2.72 3.70 -15.43
C ALA A 460 -2.28 5.17 -15.34
N CYS A 461 -2.47 5.83 -14.20
CA CYS A 461 -2.08 7.22 -14.00
C CYS A 461 -0.59 7.47 -14.26
N CYS A 462 0.29 6.55 -13.84
CA CYS A 462 1.70 6.62 -14.16
C CYS A 462 1.98 6.62 -15.69
N TYR A 463 1.24 5.84 -16.48
CA TYR A 463 1.40 5.88 -17.95
C TYR A 463 0.96 7.20 -18.58
N LEU A 464 -0.02 7.87 -17.97
CA LEU A 464 -0.45 9.20 -18.41
C LEU A 464 0.61 10.26 -18.09
N LEU A 465 1.30 10.13 -16.96
CA LEU A 465 2.38 11.03 -16.50
C LEU A 465 3.72 10.81 -17.22
N CYS A 466 3.86 9.75 -18.02
CA CYS A 466 5.04 9.55 -18.85
C CYS A 466 5.22 10.69 -19.87
N ASN A 467 6.46 10.97 -20.25
CA ASN A 467 6.76 11.91 -21.33
C ASN A 467 7.46 11.20 -22.50
N PRO A 468 6.80 10.98 -23.66
CA PRO A 468 5.40 11.32 -23.95
C PRO A 468 4.39 10.40 -23.24
N PRO A 469 3.12 10.84 -23.05
CA PRO A 469 2.07 10.03 -22.44
C PRO A 469 1.80 8.73 -23.20
N MET A 470 1.61 7.63 -22.47
CA MET A 470 1.40 6.29 -23.04
C MET A 470 -0.09 5.90 -23.01
N LEU A 471 -0.92 6.60 -23.81
CA LEU A 471 -2.39 6.49 -23.77
C LEU A 471 -2.94 5.07 -23.95
N ARG A 472 -2.34 4.26 -24.83
CA ARG A 472 -2.76 2.86 -25.02
C ARG A 472 -2.59 2.02 -23.74
N LYS A 473 -1.47 2.22 -23.04
CA LYS A 473 -1.20 1.51 -21.79
C LYS A 473 -2.08 2.04 -20.65
N TYR A 474 -2.31 3.35 -20.60
CA TYR A 474 -3.28 3.97 -19.70
C TYR A 474 -4.67 3.34 -19.85
N GLY A 475 -5.23 3.34 -21.06
CA GLY A 475 -6.54 2.73 -21.33
C GLY A 475 -6.58 1.26 -20.94
N PHE A 476 -5.57 0.47 -21.32
CA PHE A 476 -5.51 -0.95 -21.00
C PHE A 476 -5.57 -1.23 -19.49
N HIS A 477 -4.82 -0.48 -18.67
CA HIS A 477 -4.83 -0.66 -17.22
C HIS A 477 -6.14 -0.21 -16.57
N LEU A 478 -6.80 0.83 -17.11
CA LEU A 478 -8.14 1.20 -16.65
C LEU A 478 -9.20 0.13 -16.95
N ILE A 479 -9.10 -0.55 -18.09
CA ILE A 479 -10.01 -1.68 -18.41
C ILE A 479 -9.81 -2.85 -17.44
N LEU A 480 -8.56 -3.17 -17.11
CA LEU A 480 -8.26 -4.17 -16.08
C LEU A 480 -8.80 -3.73 -14.70
N ALA A 481 -8.55 -2.48 -14.30
CA ALA A 481 -9.07 -1.93 -13.05
C ALA A 481 -10.59 -2.01 -12.97
N GLY A 482 -11.30 -1.66 -14.05
CA GLY A 482 -12.75 -1.67 -14.09
C GLY A 482 -13.35 -3.07 -13.98
N ASN A 483 -12.72 -4.08 -14.58
CA ASN A 483 -13.10 -5.47 -14.37
C ASN A 483 -12.95 -5.88 -12.91
N SER A 484 -11.82 -5.55 -12.30
CA SER A 484 -11.56 -5.85 -10.90
C SER A 484 -12.56 -5.13 -9.97
N TYR A 485 -12.86 -3.85 -10.21
CA TYR A 485 -13.91 -3.12 -9.48
C TYR A 485 -15.28 -3.77 -9.61
N PHE A 486 -15.66 -4.22 -10.81
CA PHE A 486 -16.94 -4.87 -11.04
C PHE A 486 -17.04 -6.19 -10.24
N VAL A 487 -15.99 -7.01 -10.25
CA VAL A 487 -15.92 -8.26 -9.46
C VAL A 487 -16.02 -7.99 -7.96
N SER A 488 -15.56 -6.82 -7.50
CA SER A 488 -15.63 -6.38 -6.09
C SER A 488 -16.90 -5.61 -5.73
N ASP A 489 -17.94 -5.66 -6.57
CA ASP A 489 -19.22 -4.95 -6.38
C ASP A 489 -19.12 -3.41 -6.39
N GLN A 490 -18.01 -2.85 -6.92
CA GLN A 490 -17.78 -1.41 -7.04
C GLN A 490 -18.19 -0.89 -8.43
N LYS A 491 -19.47 -1.07 -8.78
CA LYS A 491 -19.98 -0.81 -10.15
C LYS A 491 -19.77 0.63 -10.62
N GLN A 492 -19.90 1.61 -9.71
CA GLN A 492 -19.70 3.03 -10.03
C GLN A 492 -18.25 3.34 -10.41
N HIS A 493 -17.28 2.81 -9.65
CA HIS A 493 -15.87 2.89 -10.04
C HIS A 493 -15.57 2.15 -11.35
N ALA A 494 -16.17 0.97 -11.57
CA ALA A 494 -16.01 0.22 -12.81
C ALA A 494 -16.45 1.05 -14.04
N VAL A 495 -17.62 1.69 -13.97
CA VAL A 495 -18.11 2.60 -15.01
C VAL A 495 -17.20 3.81 -15.17
N ARG A 496 -16.77 4.44 -14.07
CA ARG A 496 -15.89 5.62 -14.08
C ARG A 496 -14.57 5.36 -14.83
N VAL A 497 -13.89 4.25 -14.53
CA VAL A 497 -12.60 3.95 -15.18
C VAL A 497 -12.77 3.55 -16.65
N TYR A 498 -13.84 2.83 -17.00
CA TYR A 498 -14.17 2.53 -18.40
C TYR A 498 -14.49 3.81 -19.19
N ARG A 499 -15.28 4.71 -18.60
CA ARG A 499 -15.60 6.02 -19.19
C ARG A 499 -14.34 6.85 -19.46
N ASN A 500 -13.38 6.84 -18.53
CA ASN A 500 -12.10 7.51 -18.70
C ASN A 500 -11.20 6.87 -19.79
N ALA A 501 -11.43 5.61 -20.15
CA ALA A 501 -10.67 4.93 -21.20
C ALA A 501 -11.27 5.10 -22.61
N LEU A 502 -12.52 5.58 -22.75
CA LEU A 502 -13.23 5.63 -24.04
C LEU A 502 -12.49 6.40 -25.13
N PHE A 503 -11.95 7.59 -24.80
CA PHE A 503 -11.27 8.43 -25.79
C PHE A 503 -10.02 7.76 -26.38
N VAL A 504 -9.39 6.83 -25.65
CA VAL A 504 -8.24 6.07 -26.12
C VAL A 504 -8.62 5.16 -27.28
N TYR A 505 -9.86 4.67 -27.32
CA TYR A 505 -10.31 3.66 -28.27
C TYR A 505 -11.16 4.23 -29.42
N LYS A 506 -11.94 5.29 -29.16
CA LYS A 506 -12.94 5.84 -30.10
C LYS A 506 -12.38 6.22 -31.48
N GLN A 507 -11.11 6.64 -31.57
CA GLN A 507 -10.48 7.09 -32.81
C GLN A 507 -9.54 6.04 -33.45
N ASN A 508 -9.46 4.84 -32.87
CA ASN A 508 -8.53 3.79 -33.31
C ASN A 508 -9.29 2.63 -33.97
N PRO A 509 -8.66 1.89 -34.91
CA PRO A 509 -9.29 0.74 -35.59
C PRO A 509 -9.47 -0.49 -34.69
N TRP A 510 -9.33 -0.37 -33.37
CA TRP A 510 -9.39 -1.48 -32.42
C TRP A 510 -10.85 -1.78 -32.05
N SER A 511 -11.61 -2.27 -33.02
CA SER A 511 -13.04 -2.47 -32.89
C SER A 511 -13.43 -3.45 -31.76
N TYR A 512 -12.65 -4.50 -31.53
CA TYR A 512 -12.92 -5.48 -30.46
C TYR A 512 -12.88 -4.87 -29.06
N ILE A 513 -11.84 -4.10 -28.73
CA ILE A 513 -11.75 -3.45 -27.41
C ILE A 513 -12.77 -2.32 -27.32
N ASN A 514 -13.04 -1.59 -28.39
CA ASN A 514 -14.07 -0.56 -28.39
C ASN A 514 -15.45 -1.16 -28.07
N ASN A 515 -15.80 -2.28 -28.72
CA ASN A 515 -17.02 -3.01 -28.43
C ASN A 515 -17.05 -3.54 -26.99
N HIS A 516 -15.94 -4.10 -26.50
CA HIS A 516 -15.84 -4.58 -25.12
C HIS A 516 -16.11 -3.44 -24.13
N VAL A 517 -15.50 -2.27 -24.33
CA VAL A 517 -15.69 -1.12 -23.45
C VAL A 517 -17.14 -0.68 -23.48
N HIS A 518 -17.70 -0.38 -24.67
CA HIS A 518 -19.08 0.09 -24.84
C HIS A 518 -20.14 -0.92 -24.34
N PHE A 519 -19.92 -2.22 -24.56
CA PHE A 519 -20.84 -3.24 -24.09
C PHE A 519 -20.88 -3.32 -22.55
N ASN A 520 -19.72 -3.37 -21.89
CA ASN A 520 -19.66 -3.49 -20.43
C ASN A 520 -20.20 -2.23 -19.72
N ILE A 521 -19.77 -1.04 -20.15
CA ILE A 521 -20.28 0.23 -19.61
C ILE A 521 -21.80 0.36 -19.82
N GLY A 522 -22.31 -0.03 -21.00
CA GLY A 522 -23.74 -0.05 -21.28
C GLY A 522 -24.52 -0.93 -20.30
N ARG A 523 -24.07 -2.17 -20.07
CA ARG A 523 -24.69 -3.08 -19.10
C ARG A 523 -24.64 -2.54 -17.68
N TRP A 524 -23.49 -1.99 -17.26
CA TRP A 524 -23.32 -1.50 -15.89
C TRP A 524 -24.14 -0.24 -15.61
N TYR A 525 -24.26 0.68 -16.57
CA TYR A 525 -25.23 1.78 -16.48
C TYR A 525 -26.67 1.26 -16.37
N GLY A 526 -27.00 0.20 -17.12
CA GLY A 526 -28.29 -0.47 -17.03
C GLY A 526 -28.58 -1.01 -15.62
N VAL A 527 -27.59 -1.66 -15.00
CA VAL A 527 -27.68 -2.15 -13.60
C VAL A 527 -27.80 -1.00 -12.60
N LEU A 528 -27.17 0.15 -12.87
CA LEU A 528 -27.29 1.37 -12.06
C LEU A 528 -28.61 2.14 -12.29
N GLY A 529 -29.47 1.68 -13.19
CA GLY A 529 -30.75 2.33 -13.51
C GLY A 529 -30.65 3.56 -14.43
N ILE A 530 -29.46 3.86 -14.95
CA ILE A 530 -29.21 5.00 -15.86
C ILE A 530 -29.41 4.51 -17.30
N LEU A 531 -30.67 4.20 -17.62
CA LEU A 531 -31.04 3.46 -18.84
C LEU A 531 -30.76 4.25 -20.13
N ASP A 532 -30.80 5.58 -20.10
CA ASP A 532 -30.61 6.43 -21.28
C ASP A 532 -29.16 6.43 -21.75
N VAL A 533 -28.22 6.48 -20.81
CA VAL A 533 -26.79 6.35 -21.10
C VAL A 533 -26.46 4.90 -21.49
N ALA A 534 -27.07 3.92 -20.83
CA ALA A 534 -26.90 2.50 -21.16
C ALA A 534 -27.25 2.20 -22.63
N ILE A 535 -28.43 2.67 -23.09
CA ILE A 535 -28.91 2.48 -24.46
C ILE A 535 -27.97 3.13 -25.48
N LYS A 536 -27.46 4.35 -25.21
CA LYS A 536 -26.48 5.01 -26.08
C LYS A 536 -25.23 4.16 -26.31
N HIS A 537 -24.68 3.56 -25.24
CA HIS A 537 -23.51 2.70 -25.38
C HIS A 537 -23.80 1.39 -26.12
N LEU A 538 -24.98 0.81 -25.94
CA LEU A 538 -25.36 -0.42 -26.66
C LEU A 538 -25.60 -0.18 -28.15
N LEU A 539 -26.12 1.00 -28.54
CA LEU A 539 -26.25 1.37 -29.95
C LEU A 539 -24.91 1.35 -30.70
N GLU A 540 -23.82 1.73 -30.04
CA GLU A 540 -22.46 1.73 -30.61
C GLU A 540 -21.96 0.30 -30.94
N VAL A 541 -22.46 -0.74 -30.23
CA VAL A 541 -22.01 -2.12 -30.45
C VAL A 541 -22.95 -2.95 -31.32
N ILE A 542 -24.22 -2.58 -31.45
CA ILE A 542 -25.19 -3.32 -32.28
C ILE A 542 -24.81 -3.29 -33.77
N ALA A 543 -24.14 -2.22 -34.20
CA ALA A 543 -23.69 -2.05 -35.58
C ALA A 543 -22.51 -2.93 -35.99
N CYS A 544 -21.91 -3.67 -35.06
CA CYS A 544 -20.64 -4.35 -35.31
C CYS A 544 -20.80 -5.54 -36.27
N SER A 545 -20.11 -5.52 -37.40
CA SER A 545 -20.13 -6.59 -38.41
C SER A 545 -19.13 -7.72 -38.15
N HIS A 546 -18.19 -7.53 -37.24
CA HIS A 546 -17.02 -8.40 -37.02
C HIS A 546 -17.13 -9.32 -35.79
N GLN A 547 -18.25 -9.27 -35.07
CA GLN A 547 -18.52 -10.12 -33.91
C GLN A 547 -19.28 -11.38 -34.32
N SER A 548 -19.20 -12.43 -33.51
CA SER A 548 -19.95 -13.66 -33.74
C SER A 548 -21.47 -13.42 -33.62
N LEU A 549 -22.27 -14.27 -34.28
CA LEU A 549 -23.73 -14.27 -34.14
C LEU A 549 -24.16 -14.35 -32.67
N THR A 550 -23.49 -15.20 -31.88
CA THR A 550 -23.75 -15.35 -30.44
C THR A 550 -23.56 -14.03 -29.69
N THR A 551 -22.46 -13.32 -29.96
CA THR A 551 -22.15 -12.03 -29.34
C THR A 551 -23.12 -10.94 -29.78
N GLN A 552 -23.45 -10.86 -31.06
CA GLN A 552 -24.42 -9.90 -31.59
C GLN A 552 -25.82 -10.11 -30.99
N ASN A 553 -26.26 -11.37 -30.87
CA ASN A 553 -27.52 -11.71 -30.20
C ASN A 553 -27.53 -11.26 -28.74
N MET A 554 -26.41 -11.44 -28.02
CA MET A 554 -26.27 -10.95 -26.65
C MET A 554 -26.39 -9.42 -26.58
N PHE A 555 -25.74 -8.68 -27.49
CA PHE A 555 -25.85 -7.22 -27.57
C PHE A 555 -27.29 -6.75 -27.82
N LEU A 556 -27.99 -7.38 -28.76
CA LEU A 556 -29.39 -7.07 -29.07
C LEU A 556 -30.32 -7.36 -27.90
N ASN A 557 -30.15 -8.50 -27.21
CA ASN A 557 -30.99 -8.88 -26.08
C ASN A 557 -30.89 -7.87 -24.94
N ASP A 558 -29.67 -7.47 -24.55
CA ASP A 558 -29.47 -6.46 -23.51
C ASP A 558 -30.05 -5.11 -23.92
N PHE A 559 -29.88 -4.71 -25.19
CA PHE A 559 -30.46 -3.48 -25.72
C PHE A 559 -31.99 -3.47 -25.62
N PHE A 560 -32.66 -4.51 -26.13
CA PHE A 560 -34.12 -4.59 -26.07
C PHE A 560 -34.63 -4.65 -24.64
N HIS A 561 -33.95 -5.36 -23.75
CA HIS A 561 -34.28 -5.40 -22.34
C HIS A 561 -34.29 -4.00 -21.72
N TYR A 562 -33.24 -3.19 -21.95
CA TYR A 562 -33.18 -1.84 -21.38
C TYR A 562 -34.13 -0.85 -22.05
N VAL A 563 -34.34 -0.93 -23.36
CA VAL A 563 -35.35 -0.13 -24.08
C VAL A 563 -36.75 -0.41 -23.52
N GLN A 564 -37.09 -1.70 -23.37
CA GLN A 564 -38.37 -2.12 -22.79
C GLN A 564 -38.52 -1.63 -21.35
N SER A 565 -37.46 -1.78 -20.54
CA SER A 565 -37.44 -1.35 -19.13
C SER A 565 -37.61 0.16 -18.96
N MET A 566 -37.17 0.96 -19.93
CA MET A 566 -37.33 2.42 -19.85
C MET A 566 -38.80 2.86 -20.04
N GLY A 567 -39.64 2.05 -20.70
CA GLY A 567 -41.06 2.32 -20.88
C GLY A 567 -41.39 3.59 -21.70
N LYS A 568 -40.38 4.22 -22.32
CA LYS A 568 -40.52 5.38 -23.20
C LYS A 568 -40.56 4.92 -24.65
N LYS A 569 -41.38 5.58 -25.46
CA LYS A 569 -41.37 5.38 -26.93
C LYS A 569 -40.18 6.15 -27.49
N PHE A 570 -39.23 5.42 -28.06
CA PHE A 570 -38.12 5.97 -28.81
C PHE A 570 -38.38 5.79 -30.29
N ASP A 571 -38.24 6.86 -31.05
CA ASP A 571 -37.98 6.71 -32.46
C ASP A 571 -36.62 6.05 -32.61
N VAL A 572 -36.59 4.85 -33.19
CA VAL A 572 -35.36 4.12 -33.52
C VAL A 572 -34.70 4.86 -34.69
N TYR A 573 -34.19 6.07 -34.43
CA TYR A 573 -33.51 6.86 -35.44
C TYR A 573 -32.16 6.20 -35.73
N LYS A 574 -32.21 5.29 -36.72
CA LYS A 574 -31.09 4.58 -37.35
C LYS A 574 -30.41 3.56 -36.44
N LEU A 575 -30.97 2.33 -36.39
CA LEU A 575 -30.12 1.15 -36.24
C LEU A 575 -29.06 1.23 -37.35
N GLN A 576 -27.81 1.46 -36.99
CA GLN A 576 -26.71 1.37 -37.94
C GLN A 576 -26.56 -0.10 -38.29
N LEU A 577 -27.28 -0.55 -39.32
CA LEU A 577 -27.11 -1.89 -39.85
C LEU A 577 -25.66 -2.05 -40.32
N PRO A 578 -25.05 -3.23 -40.16
CA PRO A 578 -23.72 -3.54 -40.68
C PRO A 578 -23.58 -3.07 -42.14
N VAL A 579 -22.73 -2.08 -42.39
CA VAL A 579 -22.41 -1.67 -43.76
C VAL A 579 -21.39 -2.68 -44.29
N PHE A 580 -21.84 -3.55 -45.20
CA PHE A 580 -20.94 -4.49 -45.86
C PHE A 580 -19.94 -3.72 -46.70
N ASN A 581 -18.66 -3.78 -46.33
CA ASN A 581 -17.61 -3.30 -47.19
C ASN A 581 -17.42 -4.30 -48.34
N MET A 582 -18.05 -4.02 -49.48
CA MET A 582 -17.95 -4.84 -50.69
C MET A 582 -16.49 -5.05 -51.13
N SER A 583 -15.59 -4.10 -50.85
CA SER A 583 -14.17 -4.22 -51.18
C SER A 583 -13.37 -5.15 -50.26
N SER A 584 -13.89 -5.48 -49.07
CA SER A 584 -13.28 -6.48 -48.17
C SER A 584 -13.82 -7.90 -48.39
N LEU A 585 -14.82 -8.07 -49.27
CA LEU A 585 -15.46 -9.34 -49.54
C LEU A 585 -14.58 -10.13 -50.53
N LYS A 586 -13.96 -11.21 -50.06
CA LYS A 586 -13.15 -12.11 -50.89
C LYS A 586 -13.93 -13.40 -51.12
N VAL A 587 -14.10 -13.78 -52.38
CA VAL A 587 -14.58 -15.12 -52.75
C VAL A 587 -13.38 -16.05 -52.63
N LEU A 588 -13.39 -16.94 -51.64
CA LEU A 588 -12.40 -18.01 -51.52
C LEU A 588 -12.91 -19.18 -52.36
N HIS A 589 -12.19 -19.48 -53.45
CA HIS A 589 -12.39 -20.72 -54.20
C HIS A 589 -11.78 -21.85 -53.36
N GLU A 590 -12.58 -22.84 -52.95
CA GLU A 590 -12.08 -24.05 -52.27
C GLU A 590 -11.35 -24.98 -53.25
N ASP A 591 -10.23 -24.51 -53.78
CA ASP A 591 -9.26 -25.37 -54.45
C ASP A 591 -8.35 -25.94 -53.35
N HIS A 592 -8.07 -27.25 -53.40
CA HIS A 592 -7.72 -28.10 -52.27
C HIS A 592 -6.30 -27.90 -51.70
N ARG A 593 -5.76 -26.68 -51.78
CA ARG A 593 -4.48 -26.22 -51.23
C ARG A 593 -4.70 -25.41 -49.93
N THR A 594 -5.46 -25.98 -49.01
CA THR A 594 -5.65 -25.47 -47.65
C THR A 594 -4.35 -25.63 -46.87
N TYR A 595 -3.54 -24.57 -46.70
CA TYR A 595 -2.64 -24.27 -45.55
C TYR A 595 -1.76 -23.00 -45.80
N ALA A 596 -2.04 -22.18 -46.80
CA ALA A 596 -1.29 -20.95 -47.07
C ALA A 596 -1.82 -19.74 -46.28
N SER A 597 -0.92 -18.91 -45.78
CA SER A 597 -1.24 -17.63 -45.12
C SER A 597 -1.75 -16.58 -46.10
N HIS A 598 -2.33 -15.48 -45.61
CA HIS A 598 -2.82 -14.39 -46.46
C HIS A 598 -1.75 -13.76 -47.37
N ALA A 599 -0.46 -13.87 -47.01
CA ALA A 599 0.65 -13.39 -47.82
C ALA A 599 0.96 -14.32 -49.00
N ASP A 600 0.72 -15.61 -48.85
CA ASP A 600 1.07 -16.65 -49.83
C ASP A 600 0.13 -16.63 -51.04
N VAL A 601 -1.11 -16.14 -50.85
CA VAL A 601 -2.11 -15.93 -51.92
C VAL A 601 -1.66 -14.85 -52.92
N GLY A 602 -0.77 -13.93 -52.52
CA GLY A 602 -0.26 -12.85 -53.38
C GLY A 602 0.97 -13.22 -54.20
N VAL A 603 1.53 -14.41 -53.99
CA VAL A 603 2.73 -14.88 -54.68
C VAL A 603 2.32 -15.50 -56.03
N SER A 604 3.02 -15.13 -57.11
CA SER A 604 2.73 -15.67 -58.44
C SER A 604 2.96 -17.18 -58.48
N GLU A 605 2.06 -17.90 -59.15
CA GLU A 605 2.12 -19.36 -59.25
C GLU A 605 3.44 -19.87 -59.85
N SER A 606 4.06 -19.11 -60.75
CA SER A 606 5.39 -19.41 -61.30
C SER A 606 6.49 -19.55 -60.23
N THR A 607 6.40 -18.78 -59.14
CA THR A 607 7.37 -18.83 -58.04
C THR A 607 7.19 -20.10 -57.19
N TRP A 608 5.95 -20.54 -57.01
CA TRP A 608 5.65 -21.82 -56.37
C TRP A 608 6.09 -22.99 -57.25
N GLN A 609 5.87 -22.86 -58.55
CA GLN A 609 6.25 -23.88 -59.54
C GLN A 609 7.78 -24.09 -59.59
N GLU A 610 8.58 -23.02 -59.51
CA GLU A 610 10.05 -23.11 -59.41
C GLU A 610 10.51 -23.81 -58.12
N LEU A 611 9.87 -23.54 -56.99
CA LEU A 611 10.19 -24.18 -55.70
C LEU A 611 9.76 -25.65 -55.65
N GLU A 612 8.62 -25.98 -56.27
CA GLU A 612 8.11 -27.35 -56.37
C GLU A 612 8.95 -28.19 -57.34
N GLU A 613 9.40 -27.63 -58.46
CA GLU A 613 10.30 -28.29 -59.41
C GLU A 613 11.66 -28.64 -58.79
N GLU A 614 12.18 -27.83 -57.86
CA GLU A 614 13.42 -28.14 -57.12
C GLU A 614 13.25 -29.25 -56.07
N LEU A 615 12.02 -29.49 -55.60
CA LEU A 615 11.70 -30.53 -54.63
C LEU A 615 11.35 -31.89 -55.27
N ILE A 616 11.16 -31.93 -56.59
CA ILE A 616 10.95 -33.15 -57.36
C ILE A 616 12.33 -33.65 -57.82
N PRO A 617 12.88 -34.75 -57.27
CA PRO A 617 14.14 -35.29 -57.75
C PRO A 617 13.96 -35.70 -59.21
N SER A 618 14.80 -35.17 -60.11
CA SER A 618 14.86 -35.62 -61.50
C SER A 618 15.09 -37.13 -61.51
N SER A 619 14.06 -37.89 -61.86
CA SER A 619 14.02 -39.33 -61.69
C SER A 619 14.96 -40.02 -62.68
N SER A 620 16.14 -40.42 -62.21
CA SER A 620 16.80 -41.63 -62.71
C SER A 620 17.89 -42.09 -61.74
N ILE A 621 17.68 -43.30 -61.21
CA ILE A 621 18.57 -44.15 -60.42
C ILE A 621 18.39 -44.05 -58.90
N VAL A 622 17.95 -45.19 -58.38
CA VAL A 622 17.48 -45.51 -57.04
C VAL A 622 18.64 -45.88 -56.10
N LYS A 623 18.39 -45.67 -54.79
CA LYS A 623 19.09 -46.14 -53.57
C LYS A 623 20.15 -45.21 -52.98
N THR A 624 19.68 -44.19 -52.26
CA THR A 624 19.93 -43.97 -50.81
C THR A 624 19.03 -42.85 -50.29
N ASN A 625 18.63 -42.95 -49.03
CA ASN A 625 17.76 -41.98 -48.35
C ASN A 625 18.48 -40.62 -48.29
N TRP A 626 17.81 -39.52 -48.64
CA TRP A 626 18.41 -38.17 -48.78
C TRP A 626 19.01 -37.59 -47.47
N LEU A 627 18.84 -38.28 -46.35
CA LEU A 627 19.41 -37.95 -45.05
C LEU A 627 20.94 -38.13 -44.97
N ASP A 628 21.57 -38.85 -45.89
CA ASP A 628 23.01 -39.18 -45.82
C ASP A 628 23.92 -38.30 -46.72
N THR A 629 23.37 -37.31 -47.42
CA THR A 629 24.18 -36.38 -48.23
C THR A 629 24.71 -35.22 -47.37
N GLN A 630 26.05 -35.11 -47.26
CA GLN A 630 26.73 -34.01 -46.57
C GLN A 630 26.29 -32.64 -47.13
N PRO A 631 26.15 -31.60 -46.29
CA PRO A 631 25.70 -30.28 -46.75
C PRO A 631 26.79 -29.59 -47.56
N MET A 632 26.53 -29.37 -48.86
CA MET A 632 27.26 -28.40 -49.67
C MET A 632 26.89 -26.96 -49.25
N ARG A 633 27.91 -26.11 -49.16
CA ARG A 633 27.92 -24.80 -48.50
C ARG A 633 27.03 -23.72 -49.12
N LYS A 634 26.57 -22.84 -48.20
CA LYS A 634 26.08 -21.45 -48.33
C LYS A 634 24.65 -21.25 -48.86
N TYR A 635 23.70 -21.26 -47.93
CA TYR A 635 22.41 -20.56 -48.10
C TYR A 635 22.16 -19.64 -46.91
N LYS A 636 21.49 -18.50 -47.17
CA LYS A 636 21.09 -17.52 -46.16
C LYS A 636 20.10 -18.17 -45.20
N ASP A 637 20.48 -18.26 -43.93
CA ASP A 637 19.58 -18.68 -42.86
C ASP A 637 18.33 -17.79 -42.84
N SER A 638 17.19 -18.39 -43.17
CA SER A 638 15.88 -17.81 -42.91
C SER A 638 15.20 -18.74 -41.92
N CYS A 639 15.05 -18.28 -40.67
CA CYS A 639 14.30 -19.03 -39.66
C CYS A 639 12.82 -19.05 -40.05
N ILE A 640 12.33 -20.18 -40.54
CA ILE A 640 10.90 -20.44 -40.70
C ILE A 640 10.42 -21.15 -39.43
N CYS A 641 9.42 -20.58 -38.77
CA CYS A 641 8.73 -21.23 -37.66
C CYS A 641 7.39 -21.77 -38.18
N VAL A 642 7.22 -23.10 -38.14
CA VAL A 642 5.95 -23.76 -38.39
C VAL A 642 5.25 -23.92 -37.05
N ALA A 643 4.23 -23.10 -36.79
CA ALA A 643 3.33 -23.30 -35.66
C ALA A 643 2.03 -23.93 -36.17
N GLY A 644 1.87 -25.22 -35.92
CA GLY A 644 0.62 -25.94 -36.15
C GLY A 644 -0.47 -25.41 -35.22
N GLY A 645 -1.60 -25.03 -35.80
CA GLY A 645 -2.81 -24.69 -35.07
C GLY A 645 -3.56 -25.95 -34.66
N ASN A 646 -4.01 -25.95 -33.40
CA ASN A 646 -5.38 -26.30 -33.00
C ASN A 646 -5.49 -26.10 -31.49
N LEU A 647 -6.53 -25.40 -31.03
CA LEU A 647 -7.13 -25.61 -29.72
C LEU A 647 -8.58 -25.10 -29.75
N PHE A 648 -9.49 -26.05 -29.55
CA PHE A 648 -10.84 -25.85 -29.03
C PHE A 648 -10.80 -25.30 -27.60
#